data_AF-C4GAR5-F1
#
_entry.id   AF-C4GAR5-F1
#
_cell.length_a   1.000
_cell.length_b   1.000
_cell.length_c   1.000
_cell.angle_alpha   90.00
_cell.angle_beta   90.00
_cell.angle_gamma   90.00
#
_symmetry.space_group_name_H-M   'P 1'
#
loop_
_entity.id
_entity.type
_entity.pdbx_description
1 polymer ?
#
loop_
_entity_poly.entity_id
_entity_poly.type
_entity_poly.pdbx_seq_one_letter_code
_entity_poly.pdbx_strand_id
1 'polypeptide(L)'
;MATIADGTYILVNGANPDLVLDCAGDTTLNGANIQVWPANGTDAQFVTVWTMQDGSRRLMMSKSGKALGLLDENITTARTIQQRDPTGKASQAYKIDPVDGKQITIAGRQYQAYKIRSYSKPTLLIECVGTGTPSAGGDIGLSTDEGTALDQMWAFVPADPVPQGTYTIRSALDPKIVVGIAWESTANGARAMVSAYNGRNHQVYWVRDYAANGYSHIIPTHSFKYLDAVGDDRVGKSTPVDQWSLEDVREHHSPEQDMRWLIVPAGLAKFNGVLVPTYEIHNTAANGETLCLDVIGGNIKQETNLQLYPKNNSLAQRWIFERADMLAADMSMPADLQIKGTYWISVKGSENFYPEWRGEGTTYQARYRVRIQAPDKSISAWSSYRSLRDGSASNSGWGLSGEPNITTADTALKKSPSSIGVTLDNTTCDYAEVELQVRRYEKDYMDKSGLNAHGAAASKLFKFVWRAALTIRSVSWSVEGLSVAYESDYKHGGNRIKIKASVSGKPLCSYTASGQPRMGQVTIPNSKLNFIPQDGAAIDLYMQIVTNAGAETSVTKKMTLSAATNAGLSVVGSLAKIGNHYIGSTKTQEITECYLLFGDRMEPCDRLTDQGADTRFLIAPPIGVDWRVCFLAKNGSKWGAYTTVNQAKVTCDWYLWTYKKKGEAYECALGLAKDEAPSVSDILQAQIASAVTTGRKYPIYRFGASEKQEKTVSGIYLNAHVEHSTREDFLALADAHHVIYRSPYGEWEKVAIASVDLSHTARGHEHGSVSVKMGVESI
;
A
#
# COMPACT_ATOMS: atom_id res chain seq x y z
N MET A 1 4.84 -28.52 50.29
CA MET A 1 3.66 -27.82 49.75
C MET A 1 4.07 -26.46 49.24
N ALA A 2 3.35 -25.88 48.28
CA ALA A 2 3.68 -24.59 47.70
C ALA A 2 3.36 -23.44 48.68
N THR A 3 4.39 -22.69 49.08
CA THR A 3 4.27 -21.38 49.73
C THR A 3 3.58 -20.39 48.78
N ILE A 4 2.71 -19.52 49.30
CA ILE A 4 2.09 -18.47 48.47
C ILE A 4 3.17 -17.50 47.99
N ALA A 5 3.07 -17.06 46.74
CA ALA A 5 3.94 -16.05 46.17
C ALA A 5 3.75 -14.69 46.90
N ASP A 6 4.73 -13.80 46.77
CA ASP A 6 4.45 -12.37 46.96
C ASP A 6 3.56 -11.89 45.80
N GLY A 7 2.84 -10.78 45.98
CA GLY A 7 1.90 -10.26 44.98
C GLY A 7 0.63 -9.68 45.58
N THR A 8 -0.29 -9.23 44.73
CA THR A 8 -1.56 -8.63 45.16
C THR A 8 -2.70 -9.62 45.01
N TYR A 9 -3.53 -9.72 46.05
CA TYR A 9 -4.59 -10.70 46.16
C TYR A 9 -5.88 -10.08 46.69
N ILE A 10 -7.01 -10.65 46.29
CA ILE A 10 -8.26 -10.59 47.03
C ILE A 10 -8.24 -11.76 48.01
N LEU A 11 -8.34 -11.47 49.31
CA LEU A 11 -8.35 -12.48 50.36
C LEU A 11 -9.80 -12.87 50.64
N VAL A 12 -10.19 -14.04 50.13
CA VAL A 12 -11.55 -14.57 50.26
C VAL A 12 -11.65 -15.42 51.53
N ASN A 13 -12.67 -15.17 52.34
CA ASN A 13 -12.87 -15.91 53.58
C ASN A 13 -13.32 -17.36 53.28
N GLY A 14 -12.76 -18.33 54.00
CA GLY A 14 -13.05 -19.75 53.78
C GLY A 14 -14.43 -20.19 54.24
N ALA A 15 -15.02 -19.53 55.25
CA ALA A 15 -16.36 -19.85 55.75
C ALA A 15 -17.47 -19.17 54.95
N ASN A 16 -17.20 -18.01 54.34
CA ASN A 16 -18.11 -17.32 53.43
C ASN A 16 -17.37 -16.77 52.19
N PRO A 17 -17.31 -17.54 51.09
CA PRO A 17 -16.60 -17.13 49.88
C PRO A 17 -17.17 -15.91 49.14
N ASP A 18 -18.35 -15.41 49.55
CA ASP A 18 -18.91 -14.15 49.02
C ASP A 18 -18.31 -12.91 49.70
N LEU A 19 -17.55 -13.11 50.79
CA LEU A 19 -16.93 -12.05 51.57
C LEU A 19 -15.41 -12.06 51.45
N VAL A 20 -14.85 -10.87 51.34
CA VAL A 20 -13.41 -10.65 51.15
C VAL A 20 -12.89 -9.68 52.21
N LEU A 21 -11.60 -9.78 52.54
CA LEU A 21 -10.94 -8.84 53.43
C LEU A 21 -11.04 -7.42 52.86
N ASP A 22 -11.46 -6.48 53.68
CA ASP A 22 -11.84 -5.12 53.29
C ASP A 22 -11.37 -4.11 54.35
N CYS A 23 -10.95 -2.93 53.91
CA CYS A 23 -10.76 -1.78 54.81
C CYS A 23 -12.05 -0.97 54.92
N ALA A 24 -12.60 -0.90 56.14
CA ALA A 24 -13.90 -0.29 56.40
C ALA A 24 -13.99 1.16 55.92
N GLY A 25 -15.07 1.46 55.20
CA GLY A 25 -15.36 2.80 54.68
C GLY A 25 -14.44 3.26 53.57
N ASP A 26 -13.63 2.37 52.98
CA ASP A 26 -12.75 2.66 51.85
C ASP A 26 -11.77 3.84 52.14
N THR A 27 -11.43 4.04 53.41
CA THR A 27 -10.58 5.14 53.90
C THR A 27 -9.10 4.79 53.82
N THR A 28 -8.23 5.81 53.89
CA THR A 28 -6.76 5.66 53.90
C THR A 28 -6.15 6.07 55.25
N LEU A 29 -6.98 6.34 56.27
CA LEU A 29 -6.52 6.77 57.59
C LEU A 29 -5.98 5.61 58.44
N ASN A 30 -4.98 5.91 59.27
CA ASN A 30 -4.52 4.99 60.31
C ASN A 30 -5.64 4.64 61.29
N GLY A 31 -5.67 3.38 61.71
CA GLY A 31 -6.63 2.87 62.69
C GLY A 31 -7.99 2.51 62.09
N ALA A 32 -8.17 2.64 60.77
CA ALA A 32 -9.38 2.14 60.14
C ALA A 32 -9.47 0.62 60.29
N ASN A 33 -10.69 0.16 60.56
CA ASN A 33 -10.97 -1.25 60.83
C ASN A 33 -10.73 -2.12 59.60
N ILE A 34 -10.15 -3.29 59.81
CA ILE A 34 -10.15 -4.35 58.80
C ILE A 34 -11.30 -5.29 59.11
N GLN A 35 -12.11 -5.55 58.09
CA GLN A 35 -13.35 -6.30 58.17
C GLN A 35 -13.44 -7.28 57.00
N VAL A 36 -14.53 -8.03 56.94
CA VAL A 36 -14.97 -8.71 55.71
C VAL A 36 -16.15 -8.00 55.08
N TRP A 37 -16.16 -7.88 53.76
CA TRP A 37 -17.23 -7.20 53.01
C TRP A 37 -17.52 -7.93 51.70
N PRO A 38 -18.75 -7.84 51.14
CA PRO A 38 -19.03 -8.36 49.81
C PRO A 38 -18.05 -7.79 48.78
N ALA A 39 -17.55 -8.65 47.90
CA ALA A 39 -16.68 -8.21 46.82
C ALA A 39 -17.35 -7.10 46.00
N ASN A 40 -16.78 -5.89 46.01
CA ASN A 40 -17.34 -4.68 45.38
C ASN A 40 -16.37 -4.03 44.39
N GLY A 41 -15.16 -4.60 44.24
CA GLY A 41 -14.15 -4.15 43.28
C GLY A 41 -13.49 -2.82 43.62
N THR A 42 -13.66 -2.30 44.84
CA THR A 42 -12.95 -1.12 45.31
C THR A 42 -11.51 -1.47 45.70
N ASP A 43 -10.62 -0.47 45.64
CA ASP A 43 -9.21 -0.69 45.97
C ASP A 43 -8.98 -1.11 47.45
N ALA A 44 -9.98 -0.91 48.31
CA ALA A 44 -9.98 -1.34 49.71
C ALA A 44 -10.05 -2.86 49.92
N GLN A 45 -10.20 -3.65 48.85
CA GLN A 45 -10.29 -5.13 48.92
C GLN A 45 -9.04 -5.84 48.38
N PHE A 46 -8.05 -5.07 47.92
CA PHE A 46 -6.79 -5.62 47.41
C PHE A 46 -5.71 -5.59 48.48
N VAL A 47 -5.09 -6.74 48.73
CA VAL A 47 -4.02 -6.92 49.71
C VAL A 47 -2.74 -7.35 49.02
N THR A 48 -1.69 -6.56 49.16
CA THR A 48 -0.35 -6.92 48.73
C THR A 48 0.36 -7.73 49.81
N VAL A 49 0.89 -8.89 49.44
CA VAL A 49 1.75 -9.73 50.27
C VAL A 49 3.21 -9.49 49.89
N TRP A 50 4.03 -9.16 50.89
CA TRP A 50 5.46 -8.92 50.72
C TRP A 50 6.26 -9.70 51.79
N THR A 51 7.21 -10.51 51.35
CA THR A 51 8.20 -11.20 52.18
C THR A 51 9.42 -10.32 52.46
N MET A 52 9.70 -10.09 53.75
CA MET A 52 10.86 -9.34 54.25
C MET A 52 12.12 -10.23 54.28
N GLN A 53 13.31 -9.62 54.43
CA GLN A 53 14.60 -10.33 54.50
C GLN A 53 14.66 -11.38 55.63
N ASP A 54 13.94 -11.18 56.73
CA ASP A 54 13.83 -12.12 57.86
C ASP A 54 12.84 -13.28 57.61
N GLY A 55 12.24 -13.35 56.41
CA GLY A 55 11.24 -14.33 56.03
C GLY A 55 9.84 -14.06 56.58
N SER A 56 9.64 -13.01 57.38
CA SER A 56 8.31 -12.57 57.79
C SER A 56 7.58 -11.90 56.64
N ARG A 57 6.25 -12.00 56.62
CA ARG A 57 5.39 -11.40 55.59
C ARG A 57 4.68 -10.17 56.11
N ARG A 58 4.47 -9.18 55.25
CA ARG A 58 3.61 -8.03 55.44
C ARG A 58 2.39 -8.19 54.54
N LEU A 59 1.22 -7.88 55.07
CA LEU A 59 -0.01 -7.75 54.31
C LEU A 59 -0.34 -6.26 54.27
N MET A 60 -0.45 -5.69 53.09
CA MET A 60 -0.58 -4.25 52.87
C MET A 60 -1.88 -3.97 52.14
N MET A 61 -2.69 -3.04 52.65
CA MET A 61 -3.86 -2.54 51.94
C MET A 61 -3.39 -1.78 50.70
N SER A 62 -3.70 -2.29 49.52
CA SER A 62 -3.23 -1.74 48.25
C SER A 62 -3.65 -0.29 48.07
N LYS A 63 -4.88 0.07 48.47
CA LYS A 63 -5.39 1.45 48.40
C LYS A 63 -4.60 2.46 49.23
N SER A 64 -4.10 2.10 50.40
CA SER A 64 -3.49 3.06 51.33
C SER A 64 -1.98 2.91 51.47
N GLY A 65 -1.41 1.77 51.04
CA GLY A 65 -0.02 1.41 51.30
C GLY A 65 0.23 1.13 52.79
N LYS A 66 -0.82 0.89 53.58
CA LYS A 66 -0.73 0.66 55.03
C LYS A 66 -0.78 -0.83 55.36
N ALA A 67 -0.03 -1.25 56.37
CA ALA A 67 0.02 -2.63 56.80
C ALA A 67 -1.22 -3.00 57.62
N LEU A 68 -1.69 -4.24 57.46
CA LEU A 68 -2.53 -4.90 58.44
C LEU A 68 -1.72 -5.07 59.72
N GLY A 69 -2.27 -4.64 60.86
CA GLY A 69 -1.62 -4.84 62.15
C GLY A 69 -2.45 -4.36 63.32
N LEU A 70 -1.85 -4.45 64.50
CA LEU A 70 -2.48 -4.01 65.74
C LEU A 70 -2.22 -2.52 66.05
N LEU A 71 -3.00 -1.98 66.98
CA LEU A 71 -2.82 -0.63 67.53
C LEU A 71 -1.47 -0.48 68.28
N ASP A 72 -0.93 -1.57 68.80
CA ASP A 72 0.28 -1.61 69.63
C ASP A 72 0.95 -2.99 69.54
N GLU A 73 2.08 -3.19 70.24
CA GLU A 73 2.80 -4.46 70.27
C GLU A 73 2.14 -5.52 71.20
N ASN A 74 0.93 -5.28 71.71
CA ASN A 74 0.23 -6.25 72.55
C ASN A 74 -0.46 -7.33 71.71
N ILE A 75 0.32 -8.33 71.28
CA ILE A 75 -0.12 -9.46 70.46
C ILE A 75 -0.80 -10.52 71.35
N THR A 76 -2.10 -10.39 71.57
CA THR A 76 -2.97 -11.33 72.33
C THR A 76 -4.25 -11.63 71.54
N THR A 77 -5.07 -12.57 72.01
CA THR A 77 -6.38 -12.87 71.41
C THR A 77 -7.36 -11.69 71.50
N ALA A 78 -8.39 -11.72 70.66
CA ALA A 78 -9.48 -10.73 70.59
C ALA A 78 -9.02 -9.28 70.30
N ARG A 79 -7.82 -9.13 69.72
CA ARG A 79 -7.30 -7.83 69.28
C ARG A 79 -7.72 -7.60 67.83
N THR A 80 -8.37 -6.47 67.57
CA THR A 80 -8.80 -6.05 66.22
C THR A 80 -7.60 -5.72 65.33
N ILE A 81 -7.66 -6.18 64.08
CA ILE A 81 -6.71 -5.80 63.02
C ILE A 81 -7.17 -4.49 62.39
N GLN A 82 -6.25 -3.55 62.22
CA GLN A 82 -6.48 -2.24 61.61
C GLN A 82 -5.46 -2.00 60.49
N GLN A 83 -5.77 -1.11 59.54
CA GLN A 83 -4.72 -0.58 58.67
C GLN A 83 -3.90 0.48 59.41
N ARG A 84 -2.58 0.39 59.30
CA ARG A 84 -1.63 1.21 60.06
C ARG A 84 -0.39 1.50 59.22
N ASP A 85 0.24 2.66 59.44
CA ASP A 85 1.53 2.97 58.83
C ASP A 85 2.50 1.80 59.05
N PRO A 86 3.26 1.39 58.03
CA PRO A 86 4.14 0.25 58.18
C PRO A 86 5.34 0.65 59.06
N THR A 87 5.60 -0.12 60.11
CA THR A 87 6.60 0.21 61.15
C THR A 87 7.67 -0.86 61.32
N GLY A 88 7.61 -1.95 60.54
CA GLY A 88 8.51 -3.10 60.63
C GLY A 88 8.31 -3.98 61.87
N LYS A 89 7.45 -3.57 62.82
CA LYS A 89 7.27 -4.21 64.13
C LYS A 89 6.54 -5.56 64.07
N ALA A 90 6.61 -6.31 65.16
CA ALA A 90 6.05 -7.65 65.26
C ALA A 90 4.52 -7.68 65.15
N SER A 91 3.84 -6.60 65.55
CA SER A 91 2.37 -6.45 65.40
C SER A 91 1.87 -6.37 63.94
N GLN A 92 2.78 -6.24 62.96
CA GLN A 92 2.48 -6.20 61.53
C GLN A 92 3.15 -7.36 60.77
N ALA A 93 3.79 -8.29 61.48
CA ALA A 93 4.58 -9.37 60.89
C ALA A 93 3.82 -10.70 60.92
N TYR A 94 3.72 -11.37 59.77
CA TYR A 94 2.93 -12.60 59.62
C TYR A 94 3.71 -13.77 58.98
N LYS A 95 3.20 -14.98 59.18
CA LYS A 95 3.56 -16.19 58.44
C LYS A 95 2.31 -16.72 57.75
N ILE A 96 2.38 -17.07 56.47
CA ILE A 96 1.24 -17.59 55.72
C ILE A 96 1.48 -19.08 55.46
N ASP A 97 0.73 -19.93 56.16
CA ASP A 97 0.88 -21.38 56.10
C ASP A 97 -0.22 -22.02 55.26
N PRO A 98 0.10 -22.89 54.28
CA PRO A 98 -0.92 -23.67 53.59
C PRO A 98 -1.58 -24.65 54.57
N VAL A 99 -2.89 -24.89 54.36
CA VAL A 99 -3.64 -25.91 55.09
C VAL A 99 -3.74 -27.16 54.23
N ASP A 100 -3.04 -28.22 54.62
CA ASP A 100 -2.93 -29.44 53.83
C ASP A 100 -4.29 -30.07 53.50
N GLY A 101 -4.48 -30.38 52.21
CA GLY A 101 -5.71 -31.01 51.72
C GLY A 101 -6.95 -30.12 51.75
N LYS A 102 -6.83 -28.83 52.08
CA LYS A 102 -7.96 -27.88 52.12
C LYS A 102 -7.92 -26.91 50.95
N GLN A 103 -9.06 -26.75 50.29
CA GLN A 103 -9.28 -25.86 49.16
C GLN A 103 -10.55 -25.05 49.41
N ILE A 104 -10.59 -23.82 48.90
CA ILE A 104 -11.76 -22.93 48.90
C ILE A 104 -12.19 -22.75 47.43
N THR A 105 -13.47 -22.99 47.14
CA THR A 105 -14.02 -22.88 45.78
C THR A 105 -14.59 -21.50 45.54
N ILE A 106 -14.13 -20.82 44.49
CA ILE A 106 -14.51 -19.45 44.15
C ILE A 106 -14.80 -19.42 42.65
N ALA A 107 -16.04 -19.08 42.27
CA ALA A 107 -16.49 -19.07 40.88
C ALA A 107 -16.13 -20.35 40.09
N GLY A 108 -16.21 -21.51 40.73
CA GLY A 108 -15.89 -22.81 40.12
C GLY A 108 -14.40 -23.18 40.08
N ARG A 109 -13.50 -22.32 40.54
CA ARG A 109 -12.05 -22.58 40.65
C ARG A 109 -11.66 -22.92 42.08
N GLN A 110 -10.82 -23.93 42.26
CA GLN A 110 -10.27 -24.36 43.55
C GLN A 110 -9.00 -23.56 43.88
N TYR A 111 -8.94 -22.99 45.08
CA TYR A 111 -7.77 -22.27 45.60
C TYR A 111 -7.28 -22.90 46.90
N GLN A 112 -5.97 -23.09 47.04
CA GLN A 112 -5.36 -23.61 48.26
C GLN A 112 -5.74 -22.71 49.44
N ALA A 113 -6.21 -23.32 50.53
CA ALA A 113 -6.54 -22.60 51.75
C ALA A 113 -5.26 -22.29 52.56
N TYR A 114 -5.20 -21.11 53.15
CA TYR A 114 -4.07 -20.65 53.96
C TYR A 114 -4.53 -20.07 55.30
N LYS A 115 -3.65 -20.13 56.29
CA LYS A 115 -3.78 -19.41 57.58
C LYS A 115 -2.74 -18.30 57.66
N ILE A 116 -3.16 -17.14 58.15
CA ILE A 116 -2.28 -15.97 58.30
C ILE A 116 -1.94 -15.82 59.79
N ARG A 117 -0.77 -16.29 60.20
CA ARG A 117 -0.33 -16.35 61.59
C ARG A 117 0.49 -15.15 61.97
N SER A 118 0.43 -14.72 63.22
CA SER A 118 1.46 -13.81 63.74
C SER A 118 2.84 -14.48 63.62
N TYR A 119 3.82 -13.76 63.09
CA TYR A 119 5.16 -14.30 62.91
C TYR A 119 5.85 -14.56 64.25
N SER A 120 5.73 -13.64 65.21
CA SER A 120 6.35 -13.76 66.54
C SER A 120 5.54 -14.60 67.53
N LYS A 121 4.24 -14.80 67.29
CA LYS A 121 3.36 -15.65 68.13
C LYS A 121 2.50 -16.56 67.24
N PRO A 122 3.07 -17.62 66.64
CA PRO A 122 2.38 -18.43 65.62
C PRO A 122 1.18 -19.24 66.13
N THR A 123 0.95 -19.27 67.45
CA THR A 123 -0.30 -19.80 68.03
C THR A 123 -1.51 -18.88 67.79
N LEU A 124 -1.27 -17.64 67.34
CA LEU A 124 -2.29 -16.66 67.00
C LEU A 124 -2.35 -16.44 65.48
N LEU A 125 -3.56 -16.25 64.95
CA LEU A 125 -3.82 -16.03 63.52
C LEU A 125 -4.90 -14.99 63.28
N ILE A 126 -4.99 -14.50 62.04
CA ILE A 126 -6.05 -13.62 61.55
C ILE A 126 -7.32 -14.43 61.28
N GLU A 127 -8.40 -14.06 61.95
CA GLU A 127 -9.72 -14.67 61.87
C GLU A 127 -10.80 -13.58 61.67
N CYS A 128 -11.91 -13.93 61.03
CA CYS A 128 -13.13 -13.14 61.15
C CYS A 128 -13.77 -13.39 62.52
N VAL A 129 -13.82 -12.37 63.38
CA VAL A 129 -14.15 -12.48 64.81
C VAL A 129 -15.51 -13.15 65.04
N GLY A 130 -15.51 -14.20 65.87
CA GLY A 130 -16.70 -14.97 66.28
C GLY A 130 -16.74 -16.37 65.66
N THR A 131 -17.48 -17.30 66.28
CA THR A 131 -17.62 -18.68 65.76
C THR A 131 -18.70 -18.73 64.67
N GLY A 132 -18.37 -19.13 63.43
CA GLY A 132 -19.37 -19.49 62.41
C GLY A 132 -19.19 -18.83 61.03
N THR A 133 -20.27 -18.73 60.24
CA THR A 133 -20.22 -18.10 58.91
C THR A 133 -20.28 -16.57 59.06
N PRO A 134 -19.24 -15.84 58.62
CA PRO A 134 -19.21 -14.39 58.80
C PRO A 134 -20.24 -13.67 57.92
N SER A 135 -20.61 -12.46 58.36
CA SER A 135 -21.52 -11.55 57.66
C SER A 135 -20.81 -10.26 57.26
N ALA A 136 -21.39 -9.51 56.32
CA ALA A 136 -20.83 -8.25 55.84
C ALA A 136 -20.59 -7.26 57.00
N GLY A 137 -19.37 -6.73 57.10
CA GLY A 137 -18.93 -5.86 58.18
C GLY A 137 -18.35 -6.60 59.40
N GLY A 138 -18.23 -7.93 59.34
CA GLY A 138 -17.60 -8.71 60.41
C GLY A 138 -16.14 -8.29 60.63
N ASP A 139 -15.79 -8.04 61.89
CA ASP A 139 -14.45 -7.59 62.28
C ASP A 139 -13.39 -8.67 62.04
N ILE A 140 -12.16 -8.23 61.77
CA ILE A 140 -11.00 -9.12 61.68
C ILE A 140 -10.14 -8.95 62.93
N GLY A 141 -9.74 -10.07 63.54
CA GLY A 141 -9.00 -10.07 64.79
C GLY A 141 -7.98 -11.20 64.92
N LEU A 142 -7.16 -11.11 65.96
CA LEU A 142 -6.27 -12.21 66.36
C LEU A 142 -7.01 -13.24 67.22
N SER A 143 -6.89 -14.51 66.83
CA SER A 143 -7.50 -15.64 67.53
C SER A 143 -6.54 -16.81 67.67
N THR A 144 -6.84 -17.72 68.58
CA THR A 144 -6.12 -18.99 68.71
C THR A 144 -6.47 -19.92 67.56
N ASP A 145 -5.50 -20.71 67.11
CA ASP A 145 -5.75 -21.69 66.05
C ASP A 145 -6.73 -22.80 66.48
N GLU A 146 -7.86 -22.92 65.78
CA GLU A 146 -8.93 -23.90 66.01
C GLU A 146 -8.85 -25.13 65.07
N GLY A 147 -7.72 -25.33 64.40
CA GLY A 147 -7.48 -26.49 63.55
C GLY A 147 -8.15 -26.38 62.18
N THR A 148 -9.42 -26.75 62.04
CA THR A 148 -10.10 -26.83 60.73
C THR A 148 -11.21 -25.80 60.52
N ALA A 149 -11.32 -24.81 61.40
CA ALA A 149 -12.29 -23.73 61.31
C ALA A 149 -12.06 -22.91 60.02
N LEU A 150 -13.12 -22.76 59.21
CA LEU A 150 -13.03 -22.17 57.86
C LEU A 150 -12.98 -20.63 57.88
N ASP A 151 -13.52 -20.01 58.93
CA ASP A 151 -13.46 -18.59 59.26
C ASP A 151 -12.03 -18.11 59.60
N GLN A 152 -11.14 -19.05 59.94
CA GLN A 152 -9.70 -18.85 60.12
C GLN A 152 -8.88 -19.09 58.84
N MET A 153 -9.51 -19.49 57.75
CA MET A 153 -8.85 -19.83 56.48
C MET A 153 -9.15 -18.80 55.40
N TRP A 154 -8.16 -18.59 54.54
CA TRP A 154 -8.22 -17.60 53.48
C TRP A 154 -7.75 -18.20 52.16
N ALA A 155 -8.47 -17.88 51.08
CA ALA A 155 -7.98 -18.09 49.73
C ALA A 155 -7.39 -16.77 49.21
N PHE A 156 -6.16 -16.86 48.71
CA PHE A 156 -5.45 -15.76 48.08
C PHE A 156 -5.76 -15.81 46.58
N VAL A 157 -6.80 -15.09 46.15
CA VAL A 157 -7.16 -14.98 44.72
C VAL A 157 -6.31 -13.88 44.10
N PRO A 158 -5.44 -14.16 43.11
CA PRO A 158 -4.62 -13.13 42.49
C PRO A 158 -5.50 -11.99 41.92
N ALA A 159 -5.20 -10.75 42.28
CA ALA A 159 -5.94 -9.58 41.85
C ALA A 159 -5.29 -8.98 40.61
N ASP A 160 -5.87 -9.24 39.42
CA ASP A 160 -5.52 -8.72 38.08
C ASP A 160 -4.19 -7.95 37.97
N PRO A 161 -3.04 -8.61 38.20
CA PRO A 161 -1.75 -7.98 37.91
C PRO A 161 -1.72 -7.67 36.42
N VAL A 162 -1.07 -6.56 36.03
CA VAL A 162 -0.82 -6.29 34.61
C VAL A 162 -0.13 -7.53 34.04
N PRO A 163 -0.76 -8.26 33.08
CA PRO A 163 -0.16 -9.49 32.60
C PRO A 163 1.20 -9.20 31.96
N GLN A 164 2.07 -10.20 31.90
CA GLN A 164 3.26 -10.05 31.07
C GLN A 164 2.88 -9.65 29.63
N GLY A 165 3.70 -8.79 29.02
CA GLY A 165 3.33 -8.18 27.76
C GLY A 165 4.19 -6.99 27.36
N THR A 166 3.87 -6.46 26.20
CA THR A 166 4.47 -5.23 25.67
C THR A 166 3.46 -4.09 25.76
N TYR A 167 3.92 -2.96 26.30
CA TYR A 167 3.05 -1.86 26.73
C TYR A 167 3.66 -0.49 26.46
N THR A 168 2.80 0.48 26.19
CA THR A 168 3.08 1.89 26.46
C THR A 168 2.48 2.22 27.82
N ILE A 169 3.28 2.84 28.69
CA ILE A 169 2.83 3.24 30.04
C ILE A 169 2.38 4.70 29.99
N ARG A 170 1.08 4.96 30.10
CA ARG A 170 0.49 6.31 30.00
C ARG A 170 0.18 6.87 31.38
N SER A 171 0.34 8.18 31.59
CA SER A 171 -0.04 8.81 32.86
C SER A 171 -1.55 8.98 32.96
N ALA A 172 -2.12 8.78 34.15
CA ALA A 172 -3.53 9.11 34.42
C ALA A 172 -3.78 10.62 34.56
N LEU A 173 -2.73 11.46 34.68
CA LEU A 173 -2.85 12.92 34.66
C LEU A 173 -3.35 13.43 33.28
N ASP A 174 -2.76 12.89 32.21
CA ASP A 174 -3.19 13.06 30.82
C ASP A 174 -2.72 11.84 30.01
N PRO A 175 -3.61 10.97 29.53
CA PRO A 175 -3.20 9.78 28.78
C PRO A 175 -2.46 10.06 27.46
N LYS A 176 -2.35 11.31 27.00
CA LYS A 176 -1.51 11.69 25.85
C LYS A 176 -0.02 11.68 26.17
N ILE A 177 0.35 11.82 27.45
CA ILE A 177 1.73 11.70 27.91
C ILE A 177 2.03 10.28 28.38
N VAL A 178 3.26 9.85 28.11
CA VAL A 178 3.73 8.48 28.35
C VAL A 178 5.08 8.51 29.04
N VAL A 179 5.42 7.41 29.72
CA VAL A 179 6.77 7.21 30.24
C VAL A 179 7.71 6.96 29.07
N GLY A 180 8.71 7.80 28.91
CA GLY A 180 9.77 7.63 27.91
C GLY A 180 11.14 7.68 28.56
N ILE A 181 12.10 6.94 28.00
CA ILE A 181 13.52 7.10 28.35
C ILE A 181 14.10 8.28 27.56
N ALA A 182 14.79 9.16 28.27
CA ALA A 182 15.20 10.45 27.75
C ALA A 182 16.07 10.34 26.49
N TRP A 183 15.63 11.07 25.45
CA TRP A 183 16.30 11.21 24.15
C TRP A 183 16.65 9.89 23.43
N GLU A 184 15.86 8.83 23.63
CA GLU A 184 16.15 7.50 23.06
C GLU A 184 17.51 6.93 23.49
N SER A 185 18.11 7.50 24.54
CA SER A 185 19.43 7.08 25.00
C SER A 185 19.39 5.63 25.43
N THR A 186 20.40 4.87 25.06
CA THR A 186 20.63 3.50 25.55
C THR A 186 21.67 3.46 26.69
N ALA A 187 22.16 4.62 27.16
CA ALA A 187 23.14 4.70 28.24
C ALA A 187 22.52 4.35 29.59
N ASN A 188 23.35 3.79 30.49
CA ASN A 188 23.01 3.68 31.92
C ASN A 188 22.79 5.09 32.49
N GLY A 189 21.79 5.28 33.34
CA GLY A 189 21.50 6.57 33.95
C GLY A 189 20.57 7.48 33.14
N ALA A 190 20.12 7.05 31.95
CA ALA A 190 19.19 7.84 31.15
C ALA A 190 17.82 7.91 31.83
N ARG A 191 17.40 9.13 32.21
CA ARG A 191 16.20 9.37 33.02
C ARG A 191 14.92 8.86 32.36
N ALA A 192 14.04 8.31 33.17
CA ALA A 192 12.64 8.14 32.81
C ALA A 192 11.91 9.48 33.01
N MET A 193 11.13 9.89 32.02
CA MET A 193 10.42 11.16 32.01
C MET A 193 9.06 11.03 31.33
N VAL A 194 8.14 11.95 31.63
CA VAL A 194 6.90 12.06 30.84
C VAL A 194 7.19 12.75 29.51
N SER A 195 6.63 12.23 28.43
CA SER A 195 6.82 12.77 27.07
C SER A 195 5.57 12.55 26.21
N ALA A 196 5.42 13.32 25.13
CA ALA A 196 4.34 13.10 24.17
C ALA A 196 4.56 11.77 23.43
N TYR A 197 3.50 10.97 23.28
CA TYR A 197 3.59 9.69 22.58
C TYR A 197 3.97 9.89 21.10
N ASN A 198 5.04 9.21 20.66
CA ASN A 198 5.54 9.20 19.29
C ASN A 198 5.68 7.79 18.70
N GLY A 199 5.36 6.74 19.48
CA GLY A 199 5.34 5.35 19.05
C GLY A 199 6.72 4.72 18.82
N ARG A 200 7.81 5.37 19.26
CA ARG A 200 9.16 4.80 19.18
C ARG A 200 9.46 3.92 20.40
N ASN A 201 10.41 3.00 20.24
CA ASN A 201 10.70 1.96 21.22
C ASN A 201 11.10 2.47 22.63
N HIS A 202 11.62 3.69 22.76
CA HIS A 202 11.92 4.28 24.08
C HIS A 202 10.69 4.61 24.94
N GLN A 203 9.48 4.50 24.35
CA GLN A 203 8.19 4.64 25.02
C GLN A 203 7.43 3.30 25.12
N VAL A 204 8.06 2.21 24.69
CA VAL A 204 7.48 0.87 24.65
C VAL A 204 8.29 -0.02 25.59
N TYR A 205 7.59 -0.71 26.50
CA TYR A 205 8.17 -1.49 27.57
C TYR A 205 7.71 -2.94 27.49
N TRP A 206 8.65 -3.86 27.70
CA TRP A 206 8.35 -5.25 28.01
C TRP A 206 8.21 -5.39 29.52
N VAL A 207 6.98 -5.69 29.94
CA VAL A 207 6.64 -6.01 31.33
C VAL A 207 6.63 -7.53 31.45
N ARG A 208 7.46 -8.09 32.32
CA ARG A 208 7.55 -9.54 32.53
C ARG A 208 7.64 -9.86 34.00
N ASP A 209 7.11 -11.01 34.39
CA ASP A 209 7.19 -11.48 35.77
C ASP A 209 8.65 -11.70 36.17
N TYR A 210 8.99 -11.20 37.35
CA TYR A 210 10.21 -11.48 38.07
C TYR A 210 9.95 -12.71 38.95
N ALA A 211 10.27 -13.91 38.48
CA ALA A 211 10.05 -15.16 39.22
C ALA A 211 8.60 -15.38 39.73
N ALA A 212 8.34 -16.49 40.43
CA ALA A 212 7.01 -16.83 40.94
C ALA A 212 6.62 -16.07 42.22
N ASN A 213 7.10 -14.84 42.41
CA ASN A 213 6.87 -14.02 43.62
C ASN A 213 6.14 -12.70 43.32
N GLY A 214 5.47 -12.57 42.17
CA GLY A 214 4.53 -11.48 41.90
C GLY A 214 5.14 -10.09 41.65
N TYR A 215 6.47 -9.96 41.58
CA TYR A 215 7.11 -8.75 41.06
C TYR A 215 7.24 -8.80 39.55
N SER A 216 7.49 -7.66 38.93
CA SER A 216 7.73 -7.52 37.50
C SER A 216 9.01 -6.73 37.22
N HIS A 217 9.66 -7.05 36.12
CA HIS A 217 10.60 -6.16 35.47
C HIS A 217 9.88 -5.31 34.44
N ILE A 218 10.23 -4.03 34.37
CA ILE A 218 9.76 -3.10 33.34
C ILE A 218 10.98 -2.73 32.48
N ILE A 219 10.98 -3.14 31.22
CA ILE A 219 12.17 -3.13 30.36
C ILE A 219 11.92 -2.26 29.12
N PRO A 220 12.56 -1.09 28.96
CA PRO A 220 12.46 -0.32 27.72
C PRO A 220 12.96 -1.15 26.53
N THR A 221 12.13 -1.28 25.49
CA THR A 221 12.39 -2.19 24.36
C THR A 221 13.48 -1.70 23.42
N HIS A 222 13.92 -0.43 23.50
CA HIS A 222 15.02 0.09 22.68
C HIS A 222 16.41 -0.25 23.22
N SER A 223 16.54 -0.42 24.54
CA SER A 223 17.82 -0.68 25.21
C SER A 223 17.91 -2.07 25.84
N PHE A 224 16.76 -2.72 26.09
CA PHE A 224 16.65 -3.94 26.90
C PHE A 224 17.28 -3.84 28.29
N LYS A 225 17.41 -2.61 28.81
CA LYS A 225 17.77 -2.31 30.19
C LYS A 225 16.54 -2.37 31.09
N TYR A 226 16.71 -2.08 32.37
CA TYR A 226 15.65 -2.17 33.37
C TYR A 226 15.31 -0.76 33.85
N LEU A 227 14.02 -0.48 34.00
CA LEU A 227 13.57 0.68 34.75
C LEU A 227 14.08 0.54 36.19
N ASP A 228 14.83 1.53 36.65
CA ASP A 228 15.66 1.49 37.85
C ASP A 228 15.39 2.71 38.73
N ALA A 229 15.15 2.47 40.02
CA ALA A 229 15.10 3.54 41.02
C ALA A 229 16.50 3.81 41.57
N VAL A 230 17.07 4.97 41.24
CA VAL A 230 18.49 5.27 41.48
C VAL A 230 18.82 5.42 42.97
N GLY A 231 19.53 4.47 43.58
CA GLY A 231 20.06 4.66 44.93
C GLY A 231 21.14 3.67 45.35
N ASP A 232 22.07 4.11 46.22
CA ASP A 232 23.01 3.26 46.98
C ASP A 232 22.25 2.47 48.07
N ASP A 233 21.37 1.52 47.69
CA ASP A 233 20.55 0.71 48.61
C ASP A 233 19.68 1.53 49.61
N ARG A 234 19.49 2.83 49.36
CA ARG A 234 18.70 3.77 50.19
C ARG A 234 17.68 4.53 49.36
N VAL A 235 16.85 3.77 48.67
CA VAL A 235 15.76 4.33 47.88
C VAL A 235 14.77 5.01 48.83
N GLY A 236 14.61 6.31 48.67
CA GLY A 236 13.78 7.17 49.52
C GLY A 236 12.88 8.10 48.72
N LYS A 237 12.15 8.96 49.42
CA LYS A 237 11.37 10.03 48.79
C LYS A 237 12.24 10.85 47.82
N SER A 238 11.72 11.08 46.62
CA SER A 238 12.36 11.83 45.53
C SER A 238 13.57 11.15 44.88
N THR A 239 13.72 9.85 45.06
CA THR A 239 14.68 9.05 44.29
C THR A 239 14.37 9.12 42.80
N PRO A 240 15.29 9.56 41.93
CA PRO A 240 15.05 9.57 40.49
C PRO A 240 14.83 8.16 39.92
N VAL A 241 14.11 8.07 38.81
CA VAL A 241 13.97 6.81 38.05
C VAL A 241 14.67 6.94 36.70
N ASP A 242 15.47 5.95 36.32
CA ASP A 242 16.20 5.89 35.07
C ASP A 242 16.17 4.48 34.46
N GLN A 243 17.02 4.23 33.46
CA GLN A 243 17.29 2.87 32.99
C GLN A 243 18.71 2.44 33.38
N TRP A 244 18.86 1.16 33.69
CA TRP A 244 20.16 0.59 34.03
C TRP A 244 20.30 -0.89 33.62
N SER A 245 21.53 -1.34 33.34
CA SER A 245 21.82 -2.73 32.94
C SER A 245 21.97 -3.63 34.17
N LEU A 246 21.47 -4.87 34.12
CA LEU A 246 21.73 -5.87 35.16
C LEU A 246 23.21 -6.29 35.26
N GLU A 247 23.98 -6.06 34.19
CA GLU A 247 25.38 -6.49 34.09
C GLU A 247 26.37 -5.48 34.67
N ASP A 248 25.93 -4.25 34.94
CA ASP A 248 26.75 -3.15 35.46
C ASP A 248 26.35 -2.85 36.91
N VAL A 249 26.85 -3.65 37.84
CA VAL A 249 26.53 -3.52 39.26
C VAL A 249 27.32 -2.33 39.83
N ARG A 250 26.64 -1.18 40.04
CA ARG A 250 27.22 -0.07 40.81
C ARG A 250 27.55 -0.56 42.23
N GLU A 251 28.51 0.08 42.89
CA GLU A 251 28.70 -0.10 44.33
C GLU A 251 27.36 0.21 45.02
N HIS A 252 26.88 -0.65 45.93
CA HIS A 252 25.56 -0.52 46.58
C HIS A 252 24.33 -0.57 45.65
N HIS A 253 24.42 -1.32 44.55
CA HIS A 253 23.28 -1.61 43.69
C HIS A 253 22.83 -3.06 43.88
N SER A 254 21.61 -3.22 44.36
CA SER A 254 20.93 -4.49 44.41
C SER A 254 19.86 -4.50 43.31
N PRO A 255 20.08 -5.18 42.16
CA PRO A 255 19.03 -5.45 41.20
C PRO A 255 17.79 -6.10 41.82
N GLU A 256 17.98 -6.71 42.99
CA GLU A 256 16.93 -7.28 43.80
C GLU A 256 15.97 -6.26 44.42
N GLN A 257 16.34 -4.99 44.49
CA GLN A 257 15.59 -3.95 45.20
C GLN A 257 15.15 -2.82 44.27
N ASP A 258 16.03 -2.38 43.36
CA ASP A 258 15.86 -1.12 42.64
C ASP A 258 15.18 -1.29 41.27
N MET A 259 15.22 -2.50 40.72
CA MET A 259 14.71 -2.83 39.37
C MET A 259 13.44 -3.69 39.37
N ARG A 260 12.96 -4.08 40.55
CA ARG A 260 11.73 -4.86 40.72
C ARG A 260 10.57 -3.96 41.07
N TRP A 261 9.45 -4.23 40.41
CA TRP A 261 8.26 -3.43 40.52
C TRP A 261 7.07 -4.30 40.83
N LEU A 262 6.32 -3.95 41.86
CA LEU A 262 5.00 -4.51 42.08
C LEU A 262 3.99 -3.60 41.38
N ILE A 263 3.21 -4.15 40.45
CA ILE A 263 2.20 -3.40 39.71
C ILE A 263 0.82 -3.71 40.31
N VAL A 264 0.18 -2.69 40.86
CA VAL A 264 -1.02 -2.85 41.70
C VAL A 264 -2.21 -2.10 41.09
N PRO A 265 -3.40 -2.71 40.96
CA PRO A 265 -4.61 -1.99 40.56
C PRO A 265 -4.88 -0.76 41.44
N ALA A 266 -5.27 0.36 40.82
CA ALA A 266 -5.45 1.65 41.49
C ALA A 266 -6.61 2.45 40.88
N GLY A 267 -7.77 1.81 40.72
CA GLY A 267 -8.98 2.41 40.16
C GLY A 267 -9.01 2.52 38.63
N LEU A 268 -9.78 3.49 38.11
CA LEU A 268 -10.07 3.66 36.68
C LEU A 268 -9.74 5.07 36.21
N ALA A 269 -9.38 5.22 34.93
CA ALA A 269 -9.26 6.50 34.23
C ALA A 269 -9.96 6.47 32.86
N LYS A 270 -10.37 7.63 32.33
CA LYS A 270 -10.90 7.73 30.97
C LYS A 270 -9.76 7.83 29.96
N PHE A 271 -9.74 6.93 28.99
CA PHE A 271 -8.84 6.95 27.83
C PHE A 271 -9.62 6.70 26.55
N ASN A 272 -9.47 7.58 25.55
CA ASN A 272 -10.24 7.52 24.29
C ASN A 272 -11.77 7.37 24.49
N GLY A 273 -12.33 7.98 25.54
CA GLY A 273 -13.76 7.93 25.87
C GLY A 273 -14.21 6.67 26.63
N VAL A 274 -13.31 5.72 26.89
CA VAL A 274 -13.59 4.46 27.60
C VAL A 274 -12.92 4.48 28.98
N LEU A 275 -13.58 3.91 30.00
CA LEU A 275 -12.95 3.68 31.30
C LEU A 275 -11.99 2.49 31.20
N VAL A 276 -10.74 2.71 31.57
CA VAL A 276 -9.68 1.69 31.59
C VAL A 276 -9.08 1.60 32.99
N PRO A 277 -8.60 0.42 33.41
CA PRO A 277 -7.91 0.27 34.69
C PRO A 277 -6.63 1.11 34.72
N THR A 278 -6.37 1.70 35.88
CA THR A 278 -5.08 2.31 36.22
C THR A 278 -4.39 1.50 37.28
N TYR A 279 -3.06 1.63 37.31
CA TYR A 279 -2.19 0.89 38.20
C TYR A 279 -1.19 1.82 38.86
N GLU A 280 -0.79 1.51 40.08
CA GLU A 280 0.41 2.04 40.70
C GLU A 280 1.58 1.08 40.45
N ILE A 281 2.80 1.63 40.42
CA ILE A 281 4.03 0.87 40.21
C ILE A 281 4.91 1.09 41.44
N HIS A 282 4.94 0.12 42.34
CA HIS A 282 5.64 0.20 43.62
C HIS A 282 7.04 -0.39 43.51
N ASN A 283 8.04 0.27 44.08
CA ASN A 283 9.40 -0.26 44.14
C ASN A 283 9.63 -1.09 45.42
N THR A 284 10.47 -2.12 45.33
CA THR A 284 10.71 -3.09 46.41
C THR A 284 11.76 -2.68 47.46
N ALA A 285 12.43 -1.54 47.29
CA ALA A 285 13.52 -1.16 48.19
C ALA A 285 13.09 -0.43 49.47
N ALA A 286 11.79 -0.13 49.63
CA ALA A 286 11.32 0.72 50.71
C ALA A 286 11.07 -0.06 52.02
N ASN A 287 11.92 0.15 53.03
CA ASN A 287 11.72 -0.38 54.38
C ASN A 287 10.67 0.45 55.15
N GLY A 288 9.39 0.09 54.99
CA GLY A 288 8.30 0.57 55.87
C GLY A 288 7.36 1.65 55.30
N GLU A 289 7.62 2.24 54.14
CA GLU A 289 6.66 3.13 53.46
C GLU A 289 6.50 2.68 52.01
N THR A 290 5.30 2.68 51.45
CA THR A 290 5.11 2.33 50.02
C THR A 290 5.58 3.48 49.13
N LEU A 291 6.62 3.25 48.34
CA LEU A 291 7.13 4.19 47.34
C LEU A 291 6.64 3.82 45.93
N CYS A 292 6.01 4.77 45.26
CA CYS A 292 5.42 4.61 43.92
C CYS A 292 6.18 5.41 42.87
N LEU A 293 6.19 4.92 41.63
CA LEU A 293 6.57 5.72 40.45
C LEU A 293 5.63 6.94 40.34
N ASP A 294 6.23 8.12 40.32
CA ASP A 294 5.56 9.41 40.48
C ASP A 294 6.07 10.43 39.46
N VAL A 295 5.15 11.17 38.85
CA VAL A 295 5.48 12.36 38.06
C VAL A 295 5.80 13.51 39.02
N ILE A 296 7.03 14.02 39.00
CA ILE A 296 7.47 15.07 39.94
C ILE A 296 6.48 16.25 39.95
N GLY A 297 5.87 16.48 41.12
CA GLY A 297 4.92 17.57 41.35
C GLY A 297 3.63 17.48 40.53
N GLY A 298 3.33 16.32 39.94
CA GLY A 298 2.23 16.15 38.99
C GLY A 298 2.37 16.99 37.71
N ASN A 299 3.59 17.40 37.36
CA ASN A 299 3.83 18.30 36.25
C ASN A 299 3.84 17.54 34.92
N ILE A 300 2.83 17.80 34.09
CA ILE A 300 2.67 17.17 32.76
C ILE A 300 3.49 17.84 31.65
N LYS A 301 4.33 18.84 31.97
CA LYS A 301 5.23 19.45 31.00
C LYS A 301 6.17 18.38 30.46
N GLN A 302 6.35 18.36 29.13
CA GLN A 302 7.25 17.45 28.45
C GLN A 302 8.63 17.44 29.14
N GLU A 303 9.20 16.25 29.29
CA GLU A 303 10.52 16.00 29.88
C GLU A 303 10.59 16.17 31.40
N THR A 304 9.45 16.32 32.08
CA THR A 304 9.41 16.21 33.54
C THR A 304 9.84 14.80 33.96
N ASN A 305 10.89 14.70 34.78
CA ASN A 305 11.41 13.43 35.26
C ASN A 305 10.42 12.68 36.15
N LEU A 306 10.57 11.37 36.20
CA LEU A 306 9.93 10.52 37.17
C LEU A 306 10.80 10.34 38.40
N GLN A 307 10.14 10.13 39.54
CA GLN A 307 10.77 9.84 40.82
C GLN A 307 10.02 8.71 41.52
N LEU A 308 10.60 8.19 42.60
CA LEU A 308 9.84 7.52 43.63
C LEU A 308 9.32 8.53 44.64
N TYR A 309 8.06 8.37 45.03
CA TYR A 309 7.44 9.21 46.03
C TYR A 309 6.53 8.39 46.94
N PRO A 310 6.40 8.76 48.24
CA PRO A 310 5.41 8.18 49.13
C PRO A 310 4.04 8.11 48.48
N LYS A 311 3.40 6.95 48.59
CA LYS A 311 2.06 6.75 48.11
C LYS A 311 1.12 7.83 48.68
N ASN A 312 0.47 8.57 47.79
CA ASN A 312 -0.42 9.67 48.13
C ASN A 312 -1.76 9.63 47.39
N ASN A 313 -2.04 8.55 46.64
CA ASN A 313 -3.27 8.31 45.87
C ASN A 313 -3.57 9.33 44.76
N SER A 314 -2.62 10.20 44.41
CA SER A 314 -2.80 11.19 43.34
C SER A 314 -2.77 10.55 41.95
N LEU A 315 -3.28 11.26 40.95
CA LEU A 315 -3.17 10.84 39.55
C LEU A 315 -1.72 10.80 39.04
N ALA A 316 -0.79 11.50 39.70
CA ALA A 316 0.63 11.51 39.35
C ALA A 316 1.31 10.15 39.59
N GLN A 317 0.67 9.25 40.35
CA GLN A 317 1.18 7.92 40.68
C GLN A 317 0.40 6.80 39.97
N ARG A 318 -0.53 7.15 39.09
CA ARG A 318 -1.43 6.20 38.41
C ARG A 318 -1.10 6.11 36.93
N TRP A 319 -1.07 4.89 36.44
CA TRP A 319 -0.55 4.54 35.12
C TRP A 319 -1.50 3.62 34.37
N ILE A 320 -1.70 3.87 33.08
CA ILE A 320 -2.44 2.99 32.18
C ILE A 320 -1.43 2.17 31.39
N PHE A 321 -1.55 0.85 31.44
CA PHE A 321 -0.77 -0.06 30.62
C PHE A 321 -1.51 -0.35 29.31
N GLU A 322 -1.30 0.50 28.30
CA GLU A 322 -1.85 0.28 26.96
C GLU A 322 -1.01 -0.74 26.21
N ARG A 323 -1.62 -1.82 25.72
CA ARG A 323 -0.93 -2.81 24.88
C ARG A 323 -0.20 -2.12 23.73
N ALA A 324 1.01 -2.55 23.45
CA ALA A 324 1.85 -2.01 22.39
C ALA A 324 2.68 -3.11 21.73
N ASP A 325 3.34 -2.73 20.65
CA ASP A 325 4.25 -3.58 19.87
C ASP A 325 5.55 -2.80 19.69
N MET A 326 6.71 -3.43 19.87
CA MET A 326 7.99 -2.79 19.56
C MET A 326 8.27 -2.83 18.05
N LEU A 327 8.96 -1.82 17.52
CA LEU A 327 9.55 -1.91 16.18
C LEU A 327 10.84 -2.71 16.24
N ALA A 328 10.86 -3.89 15.63
CA ALA A 328 12.07 -4.70 15.46
C ALA A 328 12.67 -4.46 14.08
N ALA A 329 13.87 -3.86 14.05
CA ALA A 329 14.50 -3.38 12.82
C ALA A 329 15.11 -4.52 11.96
N ASP A 330 15.37 -5.67 12.57
CA ASP A 330 15.87 -6.90 11.97
C ASP A 330 14.77 -7.76 11.33
N MET A 331 13.49 -7.52 11.67
CA MET A 331 12.38 -8.22 11.03
C MET A 331 12.22 -7.81 9.57
N SER A 332 12.11 -8.82 8.69
CA SER A 332 11.92 -8.62 7.25
C SER A 332 10.69 -7.77 6.92
N MET A 333 10.87 -6.80 6.03
CA MET A 333 9.79 -5.99 5.48
C MET A 333 9.07 -6.78 4.37
N PRO A 334 7.72 -6.83 4.35
CA PRO A 334 6.99 -7.45 3.25
C PRO A 334 7.35 -6.86 1.87
N ALA A 335 7.35 -7.69 0.84
CA ALA A 335 7.66 -7.31 -0.53
C ALA A 335 6.51 -7.65 -1.50
N ASP A 336 6.56 -7.13 -2.72
CA ASP A 336 5.63 -7.46 -3.81
C ASP A 336 4.14 -7.40 -3.42
N LEU A 337 3.74 -6.36 -2.70
CA LEU A 337 2.32 -6.13 -2.38
C LEU A 337 1.53 -6.02 -3.70
N GLN A 338 0.57 -6.92 -3.88
CA GLN A 338 -0.19 -7.07 -5.12
C GLN A 338 -1.66 -7.41 -4.88
N ILE A 339 -2.50 -7.07 -5.87
CA ILE A 339 -3.89 -7.53 -5.97
C ILE A 339 -4.07 -8.06 -7.39
N LYS A 340 -4.40 -9.35 -7.55
CA LYS A 340 -4.50 -10.01 -8.87
C LYS A 340 -3.24 -9.83 -9.74
N GLY A 341 -2.05 -9.75 -9.13
CA GLY A 341 -0.78 -9.55 -9.84
C GLY A 341 -0.61 -8.18 -10.53
N THR A 342 -1.47 -7.21 -10.25
CA THR A 342 -1.44 -5.87 -10.85
C THR A 342 -1.67 -4.79 -9.80
N TYR A 343 -1.51 -3.54 -10.22
CA TYR A 343 -1.77 -2.33 -9.45
C TYR A 343 -2.82 -1.43 -10.11
N TRP A 344 -3.31 -1.82 -11.30
CA TRP A 344 -4.42 -1.21 -12.03
C TRP A 344 -5.51 -2.25 -12.23
N ILE A 345 -6.68 -2.01 -11.64
CA ILE A 345 -7.72 -3.03 -11.50
C ILE A 345 -9.03 -2.45 -12.05
N SER A 346 -9.53 -3.02 -13.13
CA SER A 346 -10.82 -2.63 -13.69
C SER A 346 -11.96 -3.26 -12.87
N VAL A 347 -12.91 -2.46 -12.39
CA VAL A 347 -14.04 -2.92 -11.55
C VAL A 347 -15.36 -2.43 -12.13
N LYS A 348 -16.40 -3.25 -12.02
CA LYS A 348 -17.79 -2.86 -12.32
C LYS A 348 -18.71 -3.33 -11.19
N GLY A 349 -19.32 -2.40 -10.49
CA GLY A 349 -20.12 -2.68 -9.29
C GLY A 349 -19.24 -2.88 -8.06
N SER A 350 -19.66 -3.79 -7.18
CA SER A 350 -18.95 -4.12 -5.93
C SER A 350 -18.16 -5.42 -6.09
N GLU A 351 -16.85 -5.37 -5.84
CA GLU A 351 -15.97 -6.54 -5.82
C GLU A 351 -15.12 -6.56 -4.53
N ASN A 352 -14.81 -7.77 -4.05
CA ASN A 352 -13.89 -8.00 -2.94
C ASN A 352 -12.52 -8.45 -3.46
N PHE A 353 -11.46 -7.79 -3.00
CA PHE A 353 -10.08 -8.06 -3.41
C PHE A 353 -9.26 -8.57 -2.23
N TYR A 354 -8.59 -9.70 -2.39
CA TYR A 354 -7.73 -10.30 -1.36
C TYR A 354 -6.28 -9.98 -1.69
N PRO A 355 -5.62 -9.05 -0.96
CA PRO A 355 -4.24 -8.69 -1.25
C PRO A 355 -3.27 -9.83 -0.95
N GLU A 356 -2.15 -9.81 -1.66
CA GLU A 356 -1.06 -10.76 -1.50
C GLU A 356 0.28 -10.01 -1.35
N TRP A 357 1.24 -10.64 -0.70
CA TRP A 357 2.60 -10.12 -0.55
C TRP A 357 3.59 -11.27 -0.35
N ARG A 358 4.88 -11.02 -0.53
CA ARG A 358 5.96 -11.93 -0.12
C ARG A 358 6.48 -11.53 1.26
N GLY A 359 6.86 -12.50 2.07
CA GLY A 359 7.42 -12.24 3.40
C GLY A 359 7.70 -13.51 4.19
N GLU A 360 8.40 -13.37 5.30
CA GLU A 360 8.64 -14.44 6.27
C GLU A 360 7.56 -14.44 7.37
N GLY A 361 7.41 -15.56 8.06
CA GLY A 361 6.42 -15.73 9.12
C GLY A 361 4.98 -15.88 8.61
N THR A 362 4.04 -16.09 9.53
CA THR A 362 2.62 -16.31 9.21
C THR A 362 1.70 -15.23 9.77
N THR A 363 2.22 -14.34 10.61
CA THR A 363 1.44 -13.30 11.29
C THR A 363 1.85 -11.91 10.82
N TYR A 364 0.86 -11.08 10.54
CA TYR A 364 1.02 -9.74 10.00
C TYR A 364 0.01 -8.78 10.62
N GLN A 365 0.36 -7.49 10.58
CA GLN A 365 -0.59 -6.41 10.72
C GLN A 365 -0.73 -5.72 9.36
N ALA A 366 -1.96 -5.55 8.88
CA ALA A 366 -2.27 -4.94 7.60
C ALA A 366 -3.41 -3.92 7.73
N ARG A 367 -3.25 -2.78 7.07
CA ARG A 367 -4.22 -1.68 7.08
C ARG A 367 -4.34 -1.04 5.71
N TYR A 368 -5.48 -0.42 5.43
CA TYR A 368 -5.69 0.30 4.19
C TYR A 368 -6.43 1.61 4.42
N ARG A 369 -6.26 2.55 3.50
CA ARG A 369 -7.10 3.76 3.40
C ARG A 369 -7.49 4.00 1.96
N VAL A 370 -8.60 4.71 1.77
CA VAL A 370 -9.23 4.88 0.46
C VAL A 370 -9.46 6.35 0.18
N ARG A 371 -9.29 6.75 -1.07
CA ARG A 371 -9.86 7.99 -1.62
C ARG A 371 -10.55 7.66 -2.94
N ILE A 372 -11.62 8.38 -3.23
CA ILE A 372 -12.51 8.08 -4.36
C ILE A 372 -12.68 9.32 -5.23
N GLN A 373 -13.09 9.10 -6.46
CA GLN A 373 -13.47 10.14 -7.38
C GLN A 373 -14.83 9.77 -7.98
N ALA A 374 -15.74 10.73 -7.92
CA ALA A 374 -17.00 10.68 -8.63
C ALA A 374 -16.81 11.22 -10.06
N PRO A 375 -17.70 10.85 -10.99
CA PRO A 375 -17.75 11.44 -12.32
C PRO A 375 -17.68 12.97 -12.30
N ASP A 376 -16.83 13.56 -13.13
CA ASP A 376 -16.66 15.01 -13.29
C ASP A 376 -16.30 15.77 -11.98
N LYS A 377 -15.80 15.07 -10.96
CA LYS A 377 -15.31 15.67 -9.70
C LYS A 377 -13.82 15.45 -9.53
N SER A 378 -13.20 16.25 -8.67
CA SER A 378 -11.85 15.99 -8.18
C SER A 378 -11.84 14.77 -7.26
N ILE A 379 -10.70 14.08 -7.20
CA ILE A 379 -10.48 13.01 -6.21
C ILE A 379 -10.61 13.54 -4.77
N SER A 380 -11.20 12.75 -3.88
CA SER A 380 -11.41 13.10 -2.47
C SER A 380 -10.10 13.12 -1.67
N ALA A 381 -10.17 13.67 -0.45
CA ALA A 381 -9.14 13.43 0.56
C ALA A 381 -9.10 11.93 0.94
N TRP A 382 -7.97 11.52 1.53
CA TRP A 382 -7.80 10.19 2.09
C TRP A 382 -8.71 9.97 3.29
N SER A 383 -9.33 8.79 3.37
CA SER A 383 -9.92 8.29 4.61
C SER A 383 -8.84 8.05 5.67
N SER A 384 -9.27 7.93 6.93
CA SER A 384 -8.44 7.31 7.97
C SER A 384 -8.05 5.88 7.57
N TYR A 385 -6.90 5.41 8.07
CA TYR A 385 -6.54 4.00 7.96
C TYR A 385 -7.54 3.11 8.70
N ARG A 386 -7.77 1.94 8.12
CA ARG A 386 -8.66 0.90 8.62
C ARG A 386 -7.95 -0.45 8.58
N SER A 387 -8.21 -1.28 9.57
CA SER A 387 -7.74 -2.66 9.65
C SER A 387 -8.25 -3.47 8.45
N LEU A 388 -7.33 -4.19 7.80
CA LEU A 388 -7.68 -5.09 6.69
C LEU A 388 -8.62 -6.21 7.16
N ARG A 389 -8.55 -6.60 8.43
CA ARG A 389 -9.35 -7.68 9.00
C ARG A 389 -10.84 -7.37 9.08
N ASP A 390 -11.17 -6.19 9.58
CA ASP A 390 -12.50 -5.85 10.08
C ASP A 390 -12.93 -4.40 9.81
N GLY A 391 -12.08 -3.59 9.16
CA GLY A 391 -12.38 -2.19 8.84
C GLY A 391 -12.31 -1.22 10.03
N SER A 392 -11.87 -1.69 11.21
CA SER A 392 -11.76 -0.88 12.43
C SER A 392 -10.66 0.18 12.32
N ALA A 393 -10.85 1.33 12.99
CA ALA A 393 -9.84 2.38 13.10
C ALA A 393 -8.88 2.18 14.28
N SER A 394 -9.04 1.09 15.04
CA SER A 394 -8.25 0.74 16.22
C SER A 394 -6.76 0.71 15.89
N ASN A 395 -5.93 1.21 16.81
CA ASN A 395 -4.47 1.31 16.64
C ASN A 395 -4.09 1.95 15.28
N SER A 396 -4.73 3.05 14.91
CA SER A 396 -4.52 3.70 13.60
C SER A 396 -4.73 2.75 12.40
N GLY A 397 -5.71 1.86 12.53
CA GLY A 397 -6.04 0.84 11.55
C GLY A 397 -5.17 -0.42 11.60
N TRP A 398 -4.21 -0.58 12.50
CA TRP A 398 -3.43 -1.82 12.61
C TRP A 398 -4.19 -2.98 13.27
N GLY A 399 -5.38 -2.73 13.83
CA GLY A 399 -6.19 -3.71 14.55
C GLY A 399 -6.06 -3.55 16.07
N LEU A 400 -6.23 -4.63 16.82
CA LEU A 400 -5.95 -4.62 18.26
C LEU A 400 -4.44 -4.57 18.48
N SER A 401 -3.99 -3.71 19.39
CA SER A 401 -2.57 -3.62 19.76
C SER A 401 -2.13 -4.87 20.52
N GLY A 402 -0.92 -5.36 20.27
CA GLY A 402 -0.44 -6.61 20.89
C GLY A 402 -0.92 -7.88 20.20
N GLU A 403 -1.56 -7.78 19.03
CA GLU A 403 -2.08 -8.92 18.28
C GLU A 403 -1.90 -8.73 16.76
N PRO A 404 -1.74 -9.83 15.99
CA PRO A 404 -1.83 -9.76 14.54
C PRO A 404 -3.29 -9.56 14.12
N ASN A 405 -3.51 -8.83 13.02
CA ASN A 405 -4.83 -8.75 12.41
C ASN A 405 -4.93 -9.61 11.14
N ILE A 406 -3.82 -10.16 10.65
CA ILE A 406 -3.79 -11.13 9.56
C ILE A 406 -2.92 -12.33 9.94
N THR A 407 -3.46 -13.53 9.72
CA THR A 407 -2.71 -14.79 9.76
C THR A 407 -2.83 -15.47 8.41
N THR A 408 -1.72 -15.93 7.86
CA THR A 408 -1.65 -16.58 6.55
C THR A 408 -1.07 -17.99 6.65
N ALA A 409 -1.21 -18.76 5.58
CA ALA A 409 -0.45 -20.01 5.43
C ALA A 409 1.07 -19.74 5.39
N ASP A 410 1.86 -20.74 5.77
CA ASP A 410 3.32 -20.65 5.72
C ASP A 410 3.86 -20.94 4.31
N THR A 411 3.61 -20.00 3.40
CA THR A 411 4.05 -20.04 2.01
C THR A 411 4.81 -18.78 1.65
N ALA A 412 5.73 -18.82 0.68
CA ALA A 412 6.52 -17.64 0.29
C ALA A 412 5.65 -16.47 -0.22
N LEU A 413 4.56 -16.77 -0.92
CA LEU A 413 3.49 -15.81 -1.23
C LEU A 413 2.41 -15.92 -0.15
N LYS A 414 2.19 -14.84 0.58
CA LYS A 414 1.19 -14.69 1.63
C LYS A 414 -0.09 -14.16 0.99
N LYS A 415 -1.21 -14.84 1.24
CA LYS A 415 -2.53 -14.43 0.79
C LYS A 415 -3.35 -14.00 2.00
N SER A 416 -3.84 -12.77 1.98
CA SER A 416 -4.72 -12.27 3.03
C SER A 416 -6.03 -13.09 3.06
N PRO A 417 -6.50 -13.55 4.23
CA PRO A 417 -7.83 -14.12 4.39
C PRO A 417 -8.93 -13.05 4.35
N SER A 418 -8.56 -11.78 4.53
CA SER A 418 -9.49 -10.64 4.54
C SER A 418 -9.39 -9.83 3.25
N SER A 419 -10.52 -9.28 2.81
CA SER A 419 -10.64 -8.52 1.57
C SER A 419 -10.75 -7.02 1.78
N ILE A 420 -10.40 -6.29 0.72
CA ILE A 420 -10.74 -4.89 0.52
C ILE A 420 -11.96 -4.86 -0.39
N GLY A 421 -13.09 -4.37 0.11
CA GLY A 421 -14.28 -4.13 -0.69
C GLY A 421 -14.15 -2.83 -1.47
N VAL A 422 -14.32 -2.88 -2.79
CA VAL A 422 -14.34 -1.70 -3.66
C VAL A 422 -15.64 -1.69 -4.46
N THR A 423 -16.36 -0.57 -4.37
CA THR A 423 -17.58 -0.31 -5.14
C THR A 423 -17.34 0.85 -6.08
N LEU A 424 -17.37 0.56 -7.38
CA LEU A 424 -17.47 1.57 -8.43
C LEU A 424 -18.87 1.41 -9.04
N ASP A 425 -19.68 2.46 -9.02
CA ASP A 425 -21.07 2.45 -9.51
C ASP A 425 -21.30 3.43 -10.68
N ASN A 426 -20.25 4.17 -11.07
CA ASN A 426 -20.26 5.17 -12.12
C ASN A 426 -21.25 6.32 -11.88
N THR A 427 -21.68 6.53 -10.65
CA THR A 427 -22.58 7.62 -10.23
C THR A 427 -21.99 8.39 -9.06
N THR A 428 -21.67 7.70 -7.97
CA THR A 428 -21.00 8.23 -6.79
C THR A 428 -19.49 7.97 -6.83
N CYS A 429 -19.05 6.92 -7.53
CA CYS A 429 -17.64 6.54 -7.64
C CYS A 429 -17.35 5.82 -8.96
N ASP A 430 -16.41 6.33 -9.75
CA ASP A 430 -15.89 5.68 -10.97
C ASP A 430 -14.37 5.46 -10.96
N TYR A 431 -13.71 5.93 -9.91
CA TYR A 431 -12.29 5.71 -9.66
C TYR A 431 -12.00 5.69 -8.16
N ALA A 432 -11.19 4.75 -7.71
CA ALA A 432 -10.75 4.67 -6.33
C ALA A 432 -9.25 4.38 -6.24
N GLU A 433 -8.59 5.01 -5.29
CA GLU A 433 -7.23 4.66 -4.90
C GLU A 433 -7.25 4.06 -3.50
N VAL A 434 -6.52 2.96 -3.34
CA VAL A 434 -6.34 2.29 -2.06
C VAL A 434 -4.85 2.23 -1.76
N GLU A 435 -4.44 2.83 -0.66
CA GLU A 435 -3.10 2.59 -0.11
C GLU A 435 -3.20 1.44 0.91
N LEU A 436 -2.47 0.36 0.64
CA LEU A 436 -2.32 -0.78 1.55
C LEU A 436 -0.96 -0.68 2.23
N GLN A 437 -0.94 -0.91 3.54
CA GLN A 437 0.28 -1.09 4.31
C GLN A 437 0.25 -2.43 5.03
N VAL A 438 1.39 -3.13 5.02
CA VAL A 438 1.56 -4.43 5.67
C VAL A 438 2.90 -4.45 6.39
N ARG A 439 2.92 -4.95 7.62
CA ARG A 439 4.13 -5.22 8.39
C ARG A 439 4.06 -6.61 9.01
N ARG A 440 5.22 -7.30 9.08
CA ARG A 440 5.33 -8.56 9.81
C ARG A 440 5.05 -8.29 11.29
N TYR A 441 4.38 -9.22 11.94
CA TYR A 441 4.08 -9.20 13.36
C TYR A 441 4.58 -10.49 14.00
N GLU A 442 5.14 -10.41 15.20
CA GLU A 442 5.63 -11.56 15.95
C GLU A 442 5.27 -11.43 17.42
N LYS A 443 4.60 -12.47 17.93
CA LYS A 443 4.36 -12.65 19.36
C LYS A 443 5.59 -13.34 19.96
N ASP A 444 5.92 -13.01 21.20
CA ASP A 444 7.03 -13.62 21.93
C ASP A 444 8.38 -13.53 21.18
N TYR A 445 8.62 -12.38 20.55
CA TYR A 445 9.79 -12.08 19.72
C TYR A 445 11.10 -12.34 20.48
N MET A 446 12.11 -12.90 19.80
CA MET A 446 13.37 -13.39 20.39
C MET A 446 13.19 -14.44 21.49
N ASP A 447 12.15 -15.28 21.40
CA ASP A 447 11.79 -16.28 22.42
C ASP A 447 11.52 -15.67 23.81
N LYS A 448 11.15 -14.38 23.86
CA LYS A 448 10.86 -13.64 25.08
C LYS A 448 9.36 -13.54 25.28
N SER A 449 8.83 -14.34 26.19
CA SER A 449 7.38 -14.35 26.46
C SER A 449 6.83 -12.96 26.79
N GLY A 450 5.75 -12.57 26.12
CA GLY A 450 5.11 -11.26 26.25
C GLY A 450 5.77 -10.13 25.46
N LEU A 451 6.93 -10.34 24.84
CA LEU A 451 7.58 -9.36 23.96
C LEU A 451 6.94 -9.42 22.56
N ASN A 452 6.07 -8.47 22.24
CA ASN A 452 5.41 -8.40 20.93
C ASN A 452 6.13 -7.38 20.06
N ALA A 453 6.38 -7.74 18.80
CA ALA A 453 7.11 -6.92 17.86
C ALA A 453 6.43 -6.85 16.49
N HIS A 454 6.72 -5.77 15.77
CA HIS A 454 6.45 -5.67 14.35
C HIS A 454 7.69 -5.20 13.58
N GLY A 455 7.79 -5.60 12.32
CA GLY A 455 8.81 -5.10 11.40
C GLY A 455 8.46 -3.74 10.80
N ALA A 456 9.30 -3.29 9.87
CA ALA A 456 8.99 -2.13 9.03
C ALA A 456 7.74 -2.40 8.14
N ALA A 457 6.97 -1.34 7.88
CA ALA A 457 5.78 -1.44 7.04
C ALA A 457 6.13 -1.20 5.56
N ALA A 458 5.73 -2.15 4.71
CA ALA A 458 5.66 -1.93 3.28
C ALA A 458 4.40 -1.15 2.93
N SER A 459 4.45 -0.28 1.92
CA SER A 459 3.29 0.46 1.40
C SER A 459 3.17 0.33 -0.11
N LYS A 460 1.94 0.21 -0.62
CA LYS A 460 1.63 0.19 -2.05
C LYS A 460 0.30 0.87 -2.35
N LEU A 461 0.28 1.65 -3.44
CA LEU A 461 -0.92 2.26 -4.00
C LEU A 461 -1.53 1.36 -5.08
N PHE A 462 -2.82 1.06 -4.95
CA PHE A 462 -3.63 0.35 -5.93
C PHE A 462 -4.69 1.27 -6.52
N LYS A 463 -4.87 1.20 -7.83
CA LYS A 463 -5.81 2.02 -8.59
C LYS A 463 -6.93 1.14 -9.13
N PHE A 464 -8.15 1.47 -8.73
CA PHE A 464 -9.36 0.82 -9.18
C PHE A 464 -10.08 1.76 -10.13
N VAL A 465 -10.35 1.31 -11.35
CA VAL A 465 -10.89 2.13 -12.42
C VAL A 465 -12.18 1.51 -12.92
N TRP A 466 -13.19 2.34 -13.19
CA TRP A 466 -14.44 1.86 -13.78
C TRP A 466 -14.18 1.12 -15.09
N ARG A 467 -14.64 -0.13 -15.14
CA ARG A 467 -14.62 -0.95 -16.36
C ARG A 467 -15.75 -0.50 -17.28
N ALA A 468 -15.41 0.42 -18.16
CA ALA A 468 -16.34 1.05 -19.09
C ALA A 468 -17.10 0.02 -19.95
N ALA A 469 -18.39 0.25 -20.20
CA ALA A 469 -19.05 -0.31 -21.37
C ALA A 469 -18.69 0.53 -22.61
N LEU A 470 -18.60 -0.12 -23.76
CA LEU A 470 -18.33 0.52 -25.05
C LEU A 470 -19.26 -0.06 -26.12
N THR A 471 -19.94 0.80 -26.86
CA THR A 471 -20.85 0.44 -27.93
C THR A 471 -20.50 1.20 -29.21
N ILE A 472 -20.36 0.47 -30.33
CA ILE A 472 -20.31 1.08 -31.66
C ILE A 472 -21.75 1.37 -32.10
N ARG A 473 -22.06 2.65 -32.35
CA ARG A 473 -23.40 3.15 -32.64
C ARG A 473 -23.71 3.10 -34.12
N SER A 474 -22.84 3.68 -34.94
CA SER A 474 -22.99 3.71 -36.40
C SER A 474 -21.63 3.75 -37.09
N VAL A 475 -21.64 3.39 -38.37
CA VAL A 475 -20.50 3.55 -39.26
C VAL A 475 -21.01 4.10 -40.58
N SER A 476 -20.34 5.12 -41.10
CA SER A 476 -20.64 5.70 -42.40
C SER A 476 -19.37 6.14 -43.09
N TRP A 477 -19.42 6.30 -44.41
CA TRP A 477 -18.30 6.78 -45.20
C TRP A 477 -18.69 8.02 -46.01
N SER A 478 -17.79 8.99 -46.12
CA SER A 478 -17.96 10.21 -46.90
C SER A 478 -16.64 10.68 -47.52
N VAL A 479 -16.69 11.80 -48.25
CA VAL A 479 -15.50 12.54 -48.72
C VAL A 479 -14.50 12.88 -47.60
N GLU A 480 -14.93 12.98 -46.35
CA GLU A 480 -14.05 13.29 -45.21
C GLU A 480 -13.41 12.03 -44.61
N GLY A 481 -13.96 10.83 -44.87
CA GLY A 481 -13.41 9.57 -44.39
C GLY A 481 -14.44 8.59 -43.83
N LEU A 482 -13.92 7.53 -43.19
CA LEU A 482 -14.72 6.55 -42.46
C LEU A 482 -15.07 7.10 -41.07
N SER A 483 -16.34 7.39 -40.86
CA SER A 483 -16.87 7.91 -39.60
C SER A 483 -17.46 6.79 -38.76
N VAL A 484 -16.91 6.57 -37.56
CA VAL A 484 -17.40 5.56 -36.61
C VAL A 484 -17.88 6.26 -35.34
N ALA A 485 -19.20 6.23 -35.10
CA ALA A 485 -19.80 6.78 -33.89
C ALA A 485 -19.80 5.73 -32.76
N TYR A 486 -19.51 6.17 -31.55
CA TYR A 486 -19.42 5.31 -30.37
C TYR A 486 -20.01 5.98 -29.13
N GLU A 487 -20.31 5.14 -28.15
CA GLU A 487 -20.72 5.56 -26.83
C GLU A 487 -20.10 4.67 -25.77
N SER A 488 -19.58 5.31 -24.72
CA SER A 488 -19.12 4.68 -23.50
C SER A 488 -19.88 5.20 -22.28
N ASP A 489 -20.08 4.33 -21.30
CA ASP A 489 -20.62 4.73 -20.01
C ASP A 489 -19.59 5.45 -19.13
N TYR A 490 -18.29 5.42 -19.47
CA TYR A 490 -17.27 6.13 -18.72
C TYR A 490 -17.43 7.64 -18.89
N LYS A 491 -17.67 8.36 -17.79
CA LYS A 491 -18.15 9.74 -17.85
C LYS A 491 -17.08 10.78 -18.17
N HIS A 492 -15.81 10.48 -17.89
CA HIS A 492 -14.71 11.40 -18.17
C HIS A 492 -14.34 11.44 -19.66
N GLY A 493 -13.91 12.61 -20.13
CA GLY A 493 -13.29 12.80 -21.45
C GLY A 493 -11.79 12.46 -21.44
N GLY A 494 -11.10 12.79 -22.54
CA GLY A 494 -9.66 12.56 -22.66
C GLY A 494 -9.30 11.09 -22.95
N ASN A 495 -10.27 10.31 -23.43
CA ASN A 495 -10.08 8.90 -23.74
C ASN A 495 -9.29 8.73 -25.03
N ARG A 496 -8.76 7.53 -25.23
CA ARG A 496 -8.12 7.13 -26.49
C ARG A 496 -8.94 6.00 -27.12
N ILE A 497 -9.35 6.20 -28.36
CA ILE A 497 -10.16 5.25 -29.14
C ILE A 497 -9.29 4.67 -30.25
N LYS A 498 -9.09 3.36 -30.21
CA LYS A 498 -8.41 2.60 -31.27
C LYS A 498 -9.45 1.86 -32.10
N ILE A 499 -9.40 2.03 -33.41
CA ILE A 499 -10.32 1.41 -34.37
C ILE A 499 -9.50 0.58 -35.34
N LYS A 500 -9.93 -0.66 -35.56
CA LYS A 500 -9.51 -1.47 -36.71
C LYS A 500 -10.76 -1.84 -37.49
N ALA A 501 -10.70 -1.72 -38.80
CA ALA A 501 -11.81 -2.06 -39.68
C ALA A 501 -11.36 -3.04 -40.75
N SER A 502 -12.24 -3.95 -41.16
CA SER A 502 -12.05 -4.80 -42.34
C SER A 502 -13.36 -5.00 -43.10
N VAL A 503 -13.27 -5.12 -44.42
CA VAL A 503 -14.42 -5.38 -45.31
C VAL A 503 -14.11 -6.66 -46.09
N SER A 504 -15.01 -7.65 -46.03
CA SER A 504 -14.82 -8.96 -46.68
C SER A 504 -13.49 -9.65 -46.32
N GLY A 505 -13.06 -9.52 -45.06
CA GLY A 505 -11.79 -10.09 -44.55
C GLY A 505 -10.53 -9.29 -44.90
N LYS A 506 -10.63 -8.22 -45.70
CA LYS A 506 -9.51 -7.35 -46.05
C LYS A 506 -9.37 -6.20 -45.06
N PRO A 507 -8.18 -5.92 -44.49
CA PRO A 507 -7.98 -4.78 -43.60
C PRO A 507 -8.26 -3.46 -44.32
N LEU A 508 -9.21 -2.69 -43.82
CA LEU A 508 -9.57 -1.36 -44.34
C LEU A 508 -8.73 -0.26 -43.67
N CYS A 509 -8.58 -0.29 -42.33
CA CYS A 509 -7.77 0.70 -41.62
C CYS A 509 -7.40 0.24 -40.20
N SER A 510 -6.38 0.88 -39.61
CA SER A 510 -6.07 0.87 -38.18
C SER A 510 -5.75 2.29 -37.73
N TYR A 511 -6.58 2.87 -36.88
CA TYR A 511 -6.49 4.28 -36.49
C TYR A 511 -6.63 4.45 -34.98
N THR A 512 -5.93 5.43 -34.40
CA THR A 512 -6.06 5.78 -32.98
C THR A 512 -6.34 7.27 -32.84
N ALA A 513 -7.42 7.61 -32.18
CA ALA A 513 -7.79 8.97 -31.84
C ALA A 513 -7.62 9.20 -30.33
N SER A 514 -6.98 10.29 -29.94
CA SER A 514 -6.78 10.68 -28.53
C SER A 514 -7.71 11.85 -28.17
N GLY A 515 -7.86 12.14 -26.87
CA GLY A 515 -8.65 13.28 -26.39
C GLY A 515 -10.17 13.10 -26.56
N GLN A 516 -10.62 11.86 -26.75
CA GLN A 516 -11.97 11.54 -27.17
C GLN A 516 -12.99 11.66 -26.01
N PRO A 517 -14.19 12.21 -26.26
CA PRO A 517 -15.26 12.27 -25.27
C PRO A 517 -15.86 10.89 -25.00
N ARG A 518 -16.76 10.79 -24.01
CA ARG A 518 -17.49 9.53 -23.72
C ARG A 518 -18.42 9.08 -24.86
N MET A 519 -19.03 10.04 -25.56
CA MET A 519 -19.85 9.83 -26.74
C MET A 519 -19.29 10.71 -27.84
N GLY A 520 -19.00 10.14 -29.01
CA GLY A 520 -18.38 10.87 -30.08
C GLY A 520 -18.36 10.10 -31.39
N GLN A 521 -17.73 10.72 -32.38
CA GLN A 521 -17.51 10.16 -33.70
C GLN A 521 -16.05 10.33 -34.04
N VAL A 522 -15.38 9.23 -34.37
CA VAL A 522 -14.03 9.26 -34.91
C VAL A 522 -14.13 9.20 -36.43
N THR A 523 -13.69 10.27 -37.09
CA THR A 523 -13.54 10.30 -38.56
C THR A 523 -12.11 9.93 -38.91
N ILE A 524 -11.95 8.79 -39.56
CA ILE A 524 -10.68 8.27 -40.07
C ILE A 524 -10.53 8.83 -41.49
N PRO A 525 -9.56 9.73 -41.74
CA PRO A 525 -9.41 10.36 -43.05
C PRO A 525 -9.27 9.34 -44.17
N ASN A 526 -9.77 9.66 -45.37
CA ASN A 526 -9.65 8.77 -46.53
C ASN A 526 -8.19 8.37 -46.79
N SER A 527 -7.24 9.29 -46.67
CA SER A 527 -5.79 8.99 -46.76
C SER A 527 -5.24 7.97 -45.74
N LYS A 528 -6.05 7.51 -44.78
CA LYS A 528 -5.70 6.45 -43.82
C LYS A 528 -6.45 5.14 -44.06
N LEU A 529 -7.24 5.06 -45.14
CA LEU A 529 -7.92 3.84 -45.58
C LEU A 529 -7.08 3.13 -46.63
N ASN A 530 -7.14 1.80 -46.63
CA ASN A 530 -6.48 0.94 -47.60
C ASN A 530 -7.22 0.86 -48.93
N PHE A 531 -8.52 1.12 -48.97
CA PHE A 531 -9.32 1.16 -50.21
C PHE A 531 -10.63 1.89 -49.95
N ILE A 532 -11.31 2.27 -51.03
CA ILE A 532 -12.65 2.86 -50.92
C ILE A 532 -13.67 1.76 -50.69
N PRO A 533 -14.37 1.77 -49.55
CA PRO A 533 -15.39 0.78 -49.28
C PRO A 533 -16.65 1.07 -50.11
N GLN A 534 -17.35 0.01 -50.51
CA GLN A 534 -18.61 0.15 -51.24
C GLN A 534 -19.76 0.47 -50.28
N ASP A 535 -20.69 1.30 -50.72
CA ASP A 535 -21.94 1.52 -50.01
C ASP A 535 -22.71 0.20 -49.86
N GLY A 536 -23.26 -0.05 -48.67
CA GLY A 536 -23.92 -1.31 -48.31
C GLY A 536 -22.98 -2.48 -47.98
N ALA A 537 -21.65 -2.31 -48.03
CA ALA A 537 -20.71 -3.38 -47.71
C ALA A 537 -20.77 -3.78 -46.22
N ALA A 538 -20.63 -5.09 -45.94
CA ALA A 538 -20.47 -5.58 -44.57
C ALA A 538 -19.07 -5.23 -44.05
N ILE A 539 -19.00 -4.54 -42.91
CA ILE A 539 -17.78 -4.08 -42.26
C ILE A 539 -17.65 -4.68 -40.85
N ASP A 540 -16.50 -5.29 -40.60
CA ASP A 540 -16.06 -5.78 -39.30
C ASP A 540 -15.29 -4.67 -38.60
N LEU A 541 -15.79 -4.20 -37.46
CA LEU A 541 -15.15 -3.15 -36.65
C LEU A 541 -14.68 -3.73 -35.32
N TYR A 542 -13.41 -3.55 -35.01
CA TYR A 542 -12.86 -3.65 -33.67
C TYR A 542 -12.66 -2.24 -33.13
N MET A 543 -13.21 -1.93 -31.97
CA MET A 543 -12.99 -0.68 -31.27
C MET A 543 -12.51 -0.94 -29.85
N GLN A 544 -11.50 -0.22 -29.40
CA GLN A 544 -11.01 -0.21 -28.04
C GLN A 544 -11.04 1.21 -27.49
N ILE A 545 -11.60 1.37 -26.29
CA ILE A 545 -11.42 2.56 -25.47
C ILE A 545 -10.33 2.29 -24.43
N VAL A 546 -9.37 3.20 -24.33
CA VAL A 546 -8.48 3.34 -23.19
C VAL A 546 -8.89 4.61 -22.47
N THR A 547 -9.41 4.48 -21.25
CA THR A 547 -9.82 5.64 -20.46
C THR A 547 -8.63 6.53 -20.14
N ASN A 548 -8.87 7.80 -19.83
CA ASN A 548 -7.80 8.69 -19.33
C ASN A 548 -7.11 8.15 -18.05
N ALA A 549 -7.80 7.30 -17.29
CA ALA A 549 -7.27 6.57 -16.14
C ALA A 549 -6.58 5.23 -16.50
N GLY A 550 -6.46 4.89 -17.79
CA GLY A 550 -5.71 3.73 -18.28
C GLY A 550 -6.48 2.41 -18.33
N ALA A 551 -7.78 2.39 -18.03
CA ALA A 551 -8.59 1.18 -18.16
C ALA A 551 -8.94 0.91 -19.62
N GLU A 552 -8.80 -0.36 -20.04
CA GLU A 552 -9.07 -0.76 -21.41
C GLU A 552 -10.36 -1.56 -21.52
N THR A 553 -11.16 -1.29 -22.56
CA THR A 553 -12.30 -2.11 -22.95
C THR A 553 -12.40 -2.14 -24.47
N SER A 554 -12.68 -3.31 -25.04
CA SER A 554 -12.85 -3.46 -26.49
C SER A 554 -14.15 -4.15 -26.85
N VAL A 555 -14.66 -3.82 -28.03
CA VAL A 555 -15.84 -4.43 -28.65
C VAL A 555 -15.55 -4.71 -30.12
N THR A 556 -16.05 -5.83 -30.62
CA THR A 556 -16.08 -6.12 -32.05
C THR A 556 -17.53 -6.15 -32.52
N LYS A 557 -17.84 -5.50 -33.65
CA LYS A 557 -19.19 -5.45 -34.20
C LYS A 557 -19.16 -5.53 -35.73
N LYS A 558 -19.96 -6.43 -36.30
CA LYS A 558 -20.30 -6.43 -37.72
C LYS A 558 -21.41 -5.42 -37.98
N MET A 559 -21.22 -4.56 -38.96
CA MET A 559 -22.20 -3.53 -39.35
C MET A 559 -22.30 -3.46 -40.88
N THR A 560 -23.32 -2.78 -41.37
CA THR A 560 -23.44 -2.41 -42.78
C THR A 560 -22.94 -0.98 -42.93
N LEU A 561 -22.00 -0.77 -43.84
CA LEU A 561 -21.54 0.57 -44.18
C LEU A 561 -22.64 1.30 -44.94
N SER A 562 -22.98 2.51 -44.50
CA SER A 562 -23.81 3.43 -45.28
C SER A 562 -23.01 4.63 -45.77
N ALA A 563 -23.30 5.10 -46.97
CA ALA A 563 -22.91 6.43 -47.40
C ALA A 563 -23.46 7.45 -46.39
N ALA A 564 -22.62 8.41 -45.98
CA ALA A 564 -23.06 9.50 -45.11
C ALA A 564 -24.19 10.31 -45.78
N THR A 565 -25.03 10.97 -44.98
CA THR A 565 -26.13 11.81 -45.46
C THR A 565 -25.62 12.82 -46.51
N ASN A 566 -26.47 13.12 -47.50
CA ASN A 566 -26.16 14.00 -48.63
C ASN A 566 -25.17 13.46 -49.68
N ALA A 567 -24.96 12.14 -49.74
CA ALA A 567 -24.38 11.51 -50.93
C ALA A 567 -25.29 11.79 -52.14
N GLY A 568 -24.71 12.21 -53.27
CA GLY A 568 -25.46 12.50 -54.50
C GLY A 568 -24.98 13.70 -55.31
N LEU A 569 -23.81 14.26 -55.01
CA LEU A 569 -23.10 15.13 -55.94
C LEU A 569 -22.69 14.29 -57.16
N SER A 570 -23.06 14.72 -58.37
CA SER A 570 -22.58 14.06 -59.58
C SER A 570 -21.11 14.41 -59.76
N VAL A 571 -20.25 13.41 -59.59
CA VAL A 571 -18.81 13.52 -59.84
C VAL A 571 -18.52 12.71 -61.11
N VAL A 572 -17.79 13.32 -62.03
CA VAL A 572 -17.27 12.65 -63.22
C VAL A 572 -15.79 13.00 -63.31
N GLY A 573 -14.97 11.98 -63.40
CA GLY A 573 -13.53 12.12 -63.60
C GLY A 573 -13.14 11.60 -64.97
N SER A 574 -12.11 12.19 -65.56
CA SER A 574 -11.46 11.69 -66.77
C SER A 574 -10.01 11.33 -66.47
N LEU A 575 -9.48 10.38 -67.24
CA LEU A 575 -8.06 10.02 -67.25
C LEU A 575 -7.53 10.26 -68.66
N ALA A 576 -6.49 11.09 -68.77
CA ALA A 576 -5.77 11.30 -70.01
C ALA A 576 -4.33 10.83 -69.83
N LYS A 577 -3.85 9.99 -70.76
CA LYS A 577 -2.43 9.63 -70.83
C LYS A 577 -1.69 10.77 -71.53
N ILE A 578 -0.68 11.35 -70.88
CA ILE A 578 0.17 12.41 -71.43
C ILE A 578 1.62 11.93 -71.36
N GLY A 579 2.19 11.61 -72.53
CA GLY A 579 3.45 10.88 -72.61
C GLY A 579 3.32 9.58 -71.83
N ASN A 580 4.06 9.50 -70.72
CA ASN A 580 4.04 8.35 -69.84
C ASN A 580 3.35 8.56 -68.48
N HIS A 581 2.73 9.72 -68.28
CA HIS A 581 1.97 10.05 -67.08
C HIS A 581 0.47 9.92 -67.34
N TYR A 582 -0.30 9.83 -66.27
CA TYR A 582 -1.74 9.97 -66.33
C TYR A 582 -2.14 11.24 -65.61
N ILE A 583 -2.93 12.08 -66.28
CA ILE A 583 -3.56 13.23 -65.66
C ILE A 583 -5.03 12.89 -65.43
N GLY A 584 -5.40 12.87 -64.16
CA GLY A 584 -6.77 12.75 -63.71
C GLY A 584 -7.39 14.12 -63.61
N SER A 585 -8.56 14.33 -64.17
CA SER A 585 -9.24 15.62 -64.10
C SER A 585 -10.69 15.46 -63.67
N THR A 586 -11.18 16.35 -62.81
CA THR A 586 -12.59 16.43 -62.45
C THR A 586 -13.00 17.89 -62.22
N LYS A 587 -14.30 18.19 -62.24
CA LYS A 587 -14.78 19.55 -62.02
C LYS A 587 -14.39 20.03 -60.63
N THR A 588 -13.82 21.22 -60.56
CA THR A 588 -13.43 21.87 -59.29
C THR A 588 -14.66 22.05 -58.42
N GLN A 589 -14.56 21.60 -57.17
CA GLN A 589 -15.56 21.81 -56.12
C GLN A 589 -14.86 22.37 -54.87
N GLU A 590 -15.63 22.64 -53.79
CA GLU A 590 -15.07 23.14 -52.53
C GLU A 590 -14.03 22.20 -51.95
N ILE A 591 -14.31 20.89 -51.98
CA ILE A 591 -13.32 19.84 -51.75
C ILE A 591 -13.23 19.02 -53.04
N THR A 592 -12.01 18.79 -53.52
CA THR A 592 -11.74 17.91 -54.64
C THR A 592 -10.47 17.15 -54.33
N GLU A 593 -10.61 15.84 -54.13
CA GLU A 593 -9.53 14.91 -53.83
C GLU A 593 -9.50 13.80 -54.86
N CYS A 594 -8.34 13.18 -55.00
CA CYS A 594 -8.09 12.13 -55.95
C CYS A 594 -7.22 11.08 -55.27
N TYR A 595 -7.61 9.82 -55.39
CA TYR A 595 -6.92 8.69 -54.79
C TYR A 595 -6.64 7.61 -55.83
N LEU A 596 -5.40 7.14 -55.88
CA LEU A 596 -4.96 6.00 -56.66
C LEU A 596 -5.25 4.72 -55.87
N LEU A 597 -5.96 3.78 -56.49
CA LEU A 597 -6.42 2.53 -55.92
C LEU A 597 -5.75 1.35 -56.63
N PHE A 598 -5.09 0.46 -55.89
CA PHE A 598 -4.42 -0.72 -56.44
C PHE A 598 -4.21 -1.80 -55.40
N GLY A 599 -4.41 -3.06 -55.78
CA GLY A 599 -4.43 -4.17 -54.82
C GLY A 599 -5.39 -3.90 -53.65
N ASP A 600 -4.88 -3.98 -52.42
CA ASP A 600 -5.58 -3.59 -51.18
C ASP A 600 -5.00 -2.29 -50.59
N ARG A 601 -4.61 -1.35 -51.46
CA ARG A 601 -3.97 -0.08 -51.09
C ARG A 601 -4.59 1.11 -51.80
N MET A 602 -4.57 2.26 -51.12
CA MET A 602 -5.07 3.54 -51.61
C MET A 602 -4.09 4.64 -51.22
N GLU A 603 -3.73 5.48 -52.18
CA GLU A 603 -2.81 6.60 -51.96
C GLU A 603 -3.38 7.90 -52.54
N PRO A 604 -3.18 9.06 -51.88
CA PRO A 604 -3.61 10.34 -52.44
C PRO A 604 -2.79 10.69 -53.70
N CYS A 605 -3.44 11.22 -54.72
CA CYS A 605 -2.80 11.72 -55.94
C CYS A 605 -2.34 13.17 -55.76
N ASP A 606 -1.28 13.57 -56.45
CA ASP A 606 -0.74 14.92 -56.36
C ASP A 606 -1.62 15.90 -57.13
N ARG A 607 -2.13 16.94 -56.45
CA ARG A 607 -2.89 17.99 -57.11
C ARG A 607 -1.96 18.86 -57.97
N LEU A 608 -2.32 19.04 -59.22
CA LEU A 608 -1.67 19.96 -60.16
C LEU A 608 -2.41 21.31 -60.19
N THR A 609 -1.83 22.29 -60.87
CA THR A 609 -2.54 23.54 -61.18
C THR A 609 -3.82 23.24 -61.95
N ASP A 610 -4.93 23.81 -61.48
CA ASP A 610 -6.25 23.70 -62.10
C ASP A 610 -6.22 24.26 -63.54
N GLN A 611 -7.02 23.69 -64.43
CA GLN A 611 -7.12 24.11 -65.83
C GLN A 611 -8.56 24.49 -66.15
N GLY A 612 -8.83 25.79 -66.22
CA GLY A 612 -10.20 26.30 -66.37
C GLY A 612 -11.06 25.92 -65.16
N ALA A 613 -12.15 25.21 -65.38
CA ALA A 613 -13.05 24.74 -64.32
C ALA A 613 -12.67 23.36 -63.73
N ASP A 614 -11.57 22.75 -64.20
CA ASP A 614 -11.19 21.39 -63.83
C ASP A 614 -9.96 21.37 -62.89
N THR A 615 -10.11 20.69 -61.76
CA THR A 615 -8.99 20.31 -60.88
C THR A 615 -8.28 19.13 -61.51
N ARG A 616 -6.95 19.21 -61.58
CA ARG A 616 -6.11 18.18 -62.17
C ARG A 616 -5.24 17.50 -61.13
N PHE A 617 -4.97 16.23 -61.35
CA PHE A 617 -4.13 15.41 -60.49
C PHE A 617 -3.14 14.63 -61.33
N LEU A 618 -1.88 14.64 -60.91
CA LEU A 618 -0.87 13.74 -61.44
C LEU A 618 -1.10 12.36 -60.84
N ILE A 619 -1.22 11.37 -61.71
CA ILE A 619 -1.36 9.97 -61.34
C ILE A 619 -0.15 9.25 -61.91
N ALA A 620 0.66 8.67 -61.03
CA ALA A 620 1.63 7.69 -61.47
C ALA A 620 1.20 6.30 -60.99
N PRO A 621 0.88 5.41 -61.94
CA PRO A 621 0.35 4.08 -61.63
C PRO A 621 1.40 3.16 -60.98
N PRO A 622 0.97 2.18 -60.18
CA PRO A 622 1.86 1.19 -59.57
C PRO A 622 2.36 0.19 -60.62
N ILE A 623 3.55 -0.34 -60.39
CA ILE A 623 4.15 -1.34 -61.28
C ILE A 623 3.58 -2.73 -60.97
N GLY A 624 3.21 -3.47 -62.02
CA GLY A 624 2.84 -4.89 -61.92
C GLY A 624 1.45 -5.17 -61.31
N VAL A 625 0.68 -4.15 -60.94
CA VAL A 625 -0.65 -4.29 -60.33
C VAL A 625 -1.67 -3.45 -61.09
N ASP A 626 -2.86 -3.99 -61.32
CA ASP A 626 -3.98 -3.25 -61.90
C ASP A 626 -4.38 -2.10 -60.97
N TRP A 627 -4.80 -0.99 -61.54
CA TRP A 627 -5.05 0.24 -60.78
C TRP A 627 -6.22 1.02 -61.34
N ARG A 628 -6.76 1.92 -60.54
CA ARG A 628 -7.80 2.87 -60.94
C ARG A 628 -7.73 4.10 -60.06
N VAL A 629 -8.51 5.11 -60.39
CA VAL A 629 -8.52 6.36 -59.62
C VAL A 629 -9.92 6.62 -59.14
N CYS A 630 -10.03 7.12 -57.92
CA CYS A 630 -11.28 7.65 -57.40
C CYS A 630 -11.14 9.15 -57.15
N PHE A 631 -12.08 9.91 -57.72
CA PHE A 631 -12.27 11.31 -57.45
C PHE A 631 -13.34 11.45 -56.38
N LEU A 632 -13.03 12.16 -55.31
CA LEU A 632 -13.98 12.52 -54.27
C LEU A 632 -14.20 14.03 -54.32
N ALA A 633 -15.45 14.46 -54.26
CA ALA A 633 -15.74 15.88 -54.25
C ALA A 633 -16.88 16.24 -53.30
N LYS A 634 -16.81 17.46 -52.75
CA LYS A 634 -17.82 18.07 -51.88
C LYS A 634 -18.14 19.47 -52.36
N ASN A 635 -19.42 19.81 -52.35
CA ASN A 635 -19.89 21.19 -52.57
C ASN A 635 -21.07 21.45 -51.64
N GLY A 636 -20.88 22.38 -50.70
CA GLY A 636 -21.80 22.63 -49.60
C GLY A 636 -22.01 21.36 -48.77
N SER A 637 -23.27 20.97 -48.60
CA SER A 637 -23.63 19.77 -47.84
C SER A 637 -23.54 18.48 -48.64
N LYS A 638 -23.44 18.53 -49.98
CA LYS A 638 -23.45 17.34 -50.85
C LYS A 638 -22.05 16.86 -51.17
N TRP A 639 -21.89 15.55 -51.29
CA TRP A 639 -20.65 14.94 -51.72
C TRP A 639 -20.91 13.79 -52.71
N GLY A 640 -19.86 13.37 -53.40
CA GLY A 640 -19.92 12.26 -54.34
C GLY A 640 -18.54 11.66 -54.58
N ALA A 641 -18.55 10.44 -55.12
CA ALA A 641 -17.36 9.70 -55.49
C ALA A 641 -17.51 9.18 -56.91
N TYR A 642 -16.44 9.24 -57.69
CA TYR A 642 -16.37 8.64 -59.01
C TYR A 642 -15.10 7.82 -59.13
N THR A 643 -15.25 6.51 -59.24
CA THR A 643 -14.15 5.60 -59.49
C THR A 643 -14.10 5.27 -60.97
N THR A 644 -12.95 5.49 -61.59
CA THR A 644 -12.73 5.16 -62.99
C THR A 644 -12.80 3.65 -63.23
N VAL A 645 -12.97 3.26 -64.50
CA VAL A 645 -12.77 1.87 -64.90
C VAL A 645 -11.33 1.42 -64.57
N ASN A 646 -11.19 0.13 -64.28
CA ASN A 646 -9.90 -0.48 -63.96
C ASN A 646 -8.94 -0.34 -65.15
N GLN A 647 -7.74 0.16 -64.89
CA GLN A 647 -6.64 0.24 -65.84
C GLN A 647 -5.77 -1.01 -65.68
N ALA A 648 -5.31 -1.53 -66.81
CA ALA A 648 -4.41 -2.68 -66.80
C ALA A 648 -3.11 -2.34 -66.05
N LYS A 649 -2.56 -3.34 -65.36
CA LYS A 649 -1.26 -3.26 -64.73
C LYS A 649 -0.22 -2.72 -65.70
N VAL A 650 0.59 -1.81 -65.20
CA VAL A 650 1.74 -1.28 -65.92
C VAL A 650 2.84 -2.34 -65.80
N THR A 651 3.08 -3.09 -66.88
CA THR A 651 3.96 -4.28 -66.90
C THR A 651 5.45 -3.95 -66.88
N CYS A 652 5.80 -2.67 -67.02
CA CYS A 652 7.11 -2.03 -67.01
C CYS A 652 6.77 -0.50 -66.94
N ASP A 653 7.51 0.44 -66.34
CA ASP A 653 8.45 1.18 -67.19
C ASP A 653 9.53 2.06 -66.48
N TRP A 654 9.43 2.54 -65.21
CA TRP A 654 10.56 3.21 -64.48
C TRP A 654 10.34 3.59 -62.99
N TYR A 655 11.43 3.91 -62.29
CA TYR A 655 11.51 4.65 -61.03
C TYR A 655 11.78 6.13 -61.25
N LEU A 656 11.02 7.02 -60.60
CA LEU A 656 11.12 8.47 -60.76
C LEU A 656 11.82 9.14 -59.57
N TRP A 657 12.65 10.12 -59.87
CA TRP A 657 13.38 10.94 -58.91
C TRP A 657 13.15 12.42 -59.22
N THR A 658 12.83 13.21 -58.18
CA THR A 658 12.74 14.67 -58.27
C THR A 658 13.82 15.31 -57.39
N TYR A 659 14.59 16.23 -57.97
CA TYR A 659 15.63 16.97 -57.26
C TYR A 659 15.77 18.39 -57.79
N LYS A 660 16.49 19.26 -57.06
CA LYS A 660 16.77 20.62 -57.52
C LYS A 660 18.23 20.77 -57.88
N LYS A 661 18.50 21.33 -59.06
CA LYS A 661 19.84 21.70 -59.53
C LYS A 661 19.82 23.18 -59.88
N LYS A 662 20.68 23.97 -59.22
CA LYS A 662 20.76 25.44 -59.38
C LYS A 662 19.41 26.17 -59.19
N GLY A 663 18.52 25.63 -58.36
CA GLY A 663 17.21 26.24 -58.05
C GLY A 663 16.05 25.78 -58.95
N GLU A 664 16.34 25.11 -60.06
CA GLU A 664 15.34 24.54 -60.97
C GLU A 664 15.05 23.08 -60.60
N ALA A 665 13.81 22.63 -60.80
CA ALA A 665 13.40 21.26 -60.51
C ALA A 665 13.70 20.35 -61.72
N TYR A 666 14.35 19.22 -61.46
CA TYR A 666 14.68 18.20 -62.44
C TYR A 666 13.99 16.88 -62.07
N GLU A 667 13.54 16.16 -63.09
CA GLU A 667 12.93 14.84 -62.99
C GLU A 667 13.80 13.85 -63.78
N CYS A 668 14.25 12.75 -63.17
CA CYS A 668 15.00 11.72 -63.88
C CYS A 668 14.46 10.32 -63.56
N ALA A 669 14.55 9.40 -64.51
CA ALA A 669 13.92 8.09 -64.43
C ALA A 669 14.87 6.92 -64.79
N LEU A 670 14.86 5.87 -63.97
CA LEU A 670 15.48 4.58 -64.27
C LEU A 670 14.41 3.60 -64.73
N GLY A 671 14.50 3.16 -65.98
CA GLY A 671 13.63 2.18 -66.60
C GLY A 671 13.93 0.74 -66.24
N LEU A 672 12.95 -0.11 -66.50
CA LEU A 672 13.06 -1.55 -66.34
C LEU A 672 13.30 -2.15 -67.73
N ALA A 673 14.28 -3.03 -67.89
CA ALA A 673 14.57 -3.64 -69.18
C ALA A 673 13.40 -4.55 -69.62
N LYS A 674 13.27 -4.78 -70.93
CA LYS A 674 12.23 -5.67 -71.50
C LYS A 674 12.28 -7.10 -70.95
N ASP A 675 13.42 -7.56 -70.42
CA ASP A 675 13.63 -8.94 -69.93
C ASP A 675 14.47 -9.04 -68.62
N GLU A 676 14.77 -7.93 -67.93
CA GLU A 676 15.47 -7.92 -66.63
C GLU A 676 14.72 -7.07 -65.60
N ALA A 677 14.48 -7.64 -64.42
CA ALA A 677 13.73 -6.98 -63.37
C ALA A 677 14.58 -5.91 -62.68
N PRO A 678 14.01 -4.75 -62.35
CA PRO A 678 14.60 -3.95 -61.30
C PRO A 678 14.66 -4.75 -60.02
N SER A 679 15.77 -4.61 -59.31
CA SER A 679 15.84 -5.05 -57.93
C SER A 679 15.82 -3.82 -57.04
N VAL A 680 14.89 -3.84 -56.09
CA VAL A 680 14.97 -3.00 -54.90
C VAL A 680 15.41 -3.92 -53.78
N SER A 681 16.62 -3.71 -53.27
CA SER A 681 17.04 -4.31 -52.00
C SER A 681 16.76 -3.32 -50.89
N ASP A 682 15.87 -3.67 -49.96
CA ASP A 682 15.49 -2.85 -48.83
C ASP A 682 16.01 -3.48 -47.54
N ILE A 683 16.99 -2.83 -46.90
CA ILE A 683 17.69 -3.36 -45.73
C ILE A 683 17.41 -2.43 -44.55
N LEU A 684 16.72 -2.97 -43.54
CA LEU A 684 16.52 -2.31 -42.26
C LEU A 684 17.59 -2.78 -41.27
N GLN A 685 18.37 -1.85 -40.72
CA GLN A 685 19.34 -2.13 -39.66
C GLN A 685 18.98 -1.38 -38.39
N ALA A 686 18.76 -2.13 -37.31
CA ALA A 686 18.64 -1.58 -35.97
C ALA A 686 20.00 -1.04 -35.49
N GLN A 687 20.03 0.15 -34.90
CA GLN A 687 21.23 0.59 -34.20
C GLN A 687 21.38 -0.18 -32.90
N ILE A 688 22.42 -1.01 -32.79
CA ILE A 688 22.74 -1.78 -31.58
C ILE A 688 24.12 -1.37 -31.09
N ALA A 689 24.20 -0.97 -29.81
CA ALA A 689 25.46 -0.84 -29.09
C ALA A 689 25.49 -1.87 -27.96
N SER A 690 26.55 -2.69 -27.90
CA SER A 690 26.75 -3.66 -26.82
C SER A 690 27.77 -3.14 -25.82
N ALA A 691 27.53 -3.40 -24.53
CA ALA A 691 28.48 -3.15 -23.45
C ALA A 691 28.60 -4.38 -22.54
N VAL A 692 29.84 -4.77 -22.24
CA VAL A 692 30.15 -5.83 -21.27
C VAL A 692 30.36 -5.18 -19.90
N THR A 693 29.47 -5.45 -18.95
CA THR A 693 29.60 -5.00 -17.55
C THR A 693 29.94 -6.18 -16.66
N THR A 694 30.92 -6.04 -15.75
CA THR A 694 31.30 -7.05 -14.76
C THR A 694 30.13 -7.46 -13.87
N GLY A 695 29.89 -8.77 -13.72
CA GLY A 695 28.86 -9.34 -12.84
C GLY A 695 27.57 -9.87 -13.51
N ARG A 696 27.49 -9.90 -14.85
CA ARG A 696 26.38 -10.53 -15.59
C ARG A 696 26.87 -11.61 -16.55
N LYS A 697 26.08 -12.68 -16.73
CA LYS A 697 26.38 -13.82 -17.62
C LYS A 697 26.25 -13.49 -19.12
N TYR A 698 25.52 -12.43 -19.48
CA TYR A 698 25.26 -12.02 -20.87
C TYR A 698 25.48 -10.50 -21.09
N PRO A 699 25.90 -10.06 -22.30
CA PRO A 699 26.09 -8.64 -22.63
C PRO A 699 24.80 -7.84 -22.52
N ILE A 700 24.91 -6.55 -22.21
CA ILE A 700 23.78 -5.61 -22.29
C ILE A 700 23.76 -5.01 -23.69
N TYR A 701 22.64 -5.15 -24.37
CA TYR A 701 22.38 -4.50 -25.65
C TYR A 701 21.56 -3.22 -25.41
N ARG A 702 22.04 -2.10 -25.95
CA ARG A 702 21.28 -0.85 -26.06
C ARG A 702 20.86 -0.69 -27.51
N PHE A 703 19.56 -0.56 -27.72
CA PHE A 703 18.99 -0.23 -29.02
C PHE A 703 18.94 1.31 -29.12
N GLY A 704 19.50 1.87 -30.18
CA GLY A 704 19.44 3.31 -30.46
C GLY A 704 18.03 3.74 -30.84
N ALA A 705 17.76 5.05 -30.74
CA ALA A 705 16.44 5.62 -31.02
C ALA A 705 16.08 5.70 -32.52
N SER A 706 16.97 5.32 -33.43
CA SER A 706 16.73 5.41 -34.88
C SER A 706 17.10 4.12 -35.60
N GLU A 707 16.17 3.63 -36.42
CA GLU A 707 16.43 2.57 -37.41
C GLU A 707 16.97 3.22 -38.69
N LYS A 708 17.97 2.59 -39.33
CA LYS A 708 18.46 3.02 -40.65
C LYS A 708 17.89 2.08 -41.70
N GLN A 709 17.22 2.66 -42.70
CA GLN A 709 16.75 1.93 -43.86
C GLN A 709 17.54 2.37 -45.10
N GLU A 710 18.17 1.43 -45.78
CA GLU A 710 18.94 1.66 -47.01
C GLU A 710 18.30 0.90 -48.16
N LYS A 711 18.02 1.60 -49.26
CA LYS A 711 17.40 1.06 -50.47
C LYS A 711 18.35 1.22 -51.64
N THR A 712 18.58 0.16 -52.41
CA THR A 712 19.31 0.24 -53.68
C THR A 712 18.34 -0.06 -54.82
N VAL A 713 18.27 0.84 -55.79
CA VAL A 713 17.37 0.81 -56.94
C VAL A 713 18.21 0.73 -58.21
N SER A 714 18.05 -0.32 -59.01
CA SER A 714 18.82 -0.51 -60.25
C SER A 714 17.93 -0.56 -61.50
N GLY A 715 18.40 -0.02 -62.63
CA GLY A 715 17.66 0.02 -63.89
C GLY A 715 18.47 0.53 -65.11
N ILE A 716 17.77 0.75 -66.23
CA ILE A 716 18.29 1.27 -67.50
C ILE A 716 17.94 2.77 -67.64
N TYR A 717 18.79 3.62 -68.19
CA TYR A 717 18.38 5.02 -68.43
C TYR A 717 17.40 5.16 -69.60
N LEU A 718 16.44 6.09 -69.48
CA LEU A 718 15.31 6.23 -70.41
C LEU A 718 15.32 7.53 -71.20
N ASN A 719 16.48 7.88 -71.76
CA ASN A 719 16.68 9.13 -72.50
C ASN A 719 15.68 9.35 -73.67
N ALA A 720 15.10 8.29 -74.23
CA ALA A 720 14.11 8.41 -75.32
C ALA A 720 12.69 8.79 -74.85
N HIS A 721 12.41 8.74 -73.54
CA HIS A 721 11.03 8.74 -73.01
C HIS A 721 10.80 9.67 -71.81
N VAL A 722 11.86 10.07 -71.10
CA VAL A 722 11.79 11.02 -69.97
C VAL A 722 12.92 12.04 -70.14
N GLU A 723 12.57 13.34 -70.19
CA GLU A 723 13.53 14.44 -70.25
C GLU A 723 14.43 14.39 -69.00
N HIS A 724 15.73 14.66 -69.16
CA HIS A 724 16.74 14.57 -68.07
C HIS A 724 17.00 13.15 -67.49
N SER A 725 16.83 12.10 -68.29
CA SER A 725 17.18 10.72 -67.90
C SER A 725 18.45 10.22 -68.61
N THR A 726 19.53 11.02 -68.54
CA THR A 726 20.86 10.68 -69.06
C THR A 726 21.83 10.27 -67.96
N ARG A 727 22.98 9.70 -68.34
CA ARG A 727 24.08 9.41 -67.43
C ARG A 727 24.52 10.66 -66.64
N GLU A 728 24.58 11.82 -67.28
CA GLU A 728 24.95 13.09 -66.67
C GLU A 728 23.91 13.59 -65.65
N ASP A 729 22.63 13.31 -65.88
CA ASP A 729 21.56 13.69 -64.96
C ASP A 729 21.56 12.83 -63.69
N PHE A 730 21.88 11.53 -63.80
CA PHE A 730 22.05 10.66 -62.64
C PHE A 730 23.36 10.95 -61.87
N LEU A 731 24.41 11.46 -62.51
CA LEU A 731 25.55 12.04 -61.80
C LEU A 731 25.13 13.27 -61.00
N ALA A 732 24.34 14.17 -61.61
CA ALA A 732 23.84 15.36 -60.92
C ALA A 732 22.87 15.03 -59.77
N LEU A 733 22.16 13.90 -59.85
CA LEU A 733 21.35 13.36 -58.76
C LEU A 733 22.20 13.05 -57.51
N ALA A 734 23.42 12.52 -57.69
CA ALA A 734 24.35 12.24 -56.58
C ALA A 734 24.71 13.52 -55.79
N ASP A 735 24.83 14.66 -56.48
CA ASP A 735 25.18 15.94 -55.89
C ASP A 735 24.00 16.66 -55.22
N ALA A 736 22.76 16.18 -55.42
CA ALA A 736 21.56 16.81 -54.87
C ALA A 736 21.38 16.58 -53.36
N HIS A 737 22.09 15.59 -52.80
CA HIS A 737 22.04 15.12 -51.41
C HIS A 737 20.67 14.62 -50.94
N HIS A 738 19.62 15.45 -50.96
CA HIS A 738 18.24 15.09 -50.60
C HIS A 738 17.31 15.20 -51.80
N VAL A 739 16.58 14.13 -52.07
CA VAL A 739 15.71 14.01 -53.24
C VAL A 739 14.38 13.40 -52.84
N ILE A 740 13.40 13.53 -53.72
CA ILE A 740 12.13 12.83 -53.58
C ILE A 740 12.16 11.64 -54.55
N TYR A 741 12.14 10.44 -53.97
CA TYR A 741 12.04 9.17 -54.68
C TYR A 741 10.58 8.75 -54.78
N ARG A 742 10.16 8.25 -55.94
CA ARG A 742 8.85 7.61 -56.07
C ARG A 742 8.98 6.09 -55.97
N SER A 743 8.36 5.49 -54.95
CA SER A 743 8.34 4.05 -54.76
C SER A 743 7.54 3.34 -55.87
N PRO A 744 7.78 2.05 -56.15
CA PRO A 744 7.00 1.28 -57.12
C PRO A 744 5.49 1.14 -56.74
N TYR A 745 5.12 1.54 -55.52
CA TYR A 745 3.75 1.61 -55.04
C TYR A 745 3.16 3.03 -55.14
N GLY A 746 3.87 3.98 -55.75
CA GLY A 746 3.38 5.32 -55.99
C GLY A 746 3.55 6.32 -54.84
N GLU A 747 4.24 5.94 -53.75
CA GLU A 747 4.55 6.83 -52.62
C GLU A 747 5.73 7.75 -52.94
N TRP A 748 5.72 8.96 -52.38
CA TRP A 748 6.86 9.86 -52.40
C TRP A 748 7.66 9.76 -51.10
N GLU A 749 8.89 9.30 -51.21
CA GLU A 749 9.82 9.16 -50.09
C GLU A 749 10.88 10.26 -50.17
N LYS A 750 11.07 11.01 -49.08
CA LYS A 750 12.24 11.89 -48.95
C LYS A 750 13.43 11.03 -48.59
N VAL A 751 14.42 10.99 -49.48
CA VAL A 751 15.58 10.13 -49.31
C VAL A 751 16.86 10.94 -49.49
N ALA A 752 17.92 10.49 -48.82
CA ALA A 752 19.26 10.99 -49.07
C ALA A 752 19.96 10.08 -50.06
N ILE A 753 20.57 10.62 -51.12
CA ILE A 753 21.37 9.81 -52.04
C ILE A 753 22.64 9.37 -51.31
N ALA A 754 22.83 8.06 -51.19
CA ALA A 754 23.99 7.45 -50.53
C ALA A 754 25.10 7.14 -51.53
N SER A 755 24.75 6.65 -52.72
CA SER A 755 25.67 6.47 -53.84
C SER A 755 24.91 6.33 -55.15
N VAL A 756 25.58 6.66 -56.25
CA VAL A 756 25.13 6.37 -57.62
C VAL A 756 26.23 5.60 -58.32
N ASP A 757 25.92 4.42 -58.84
CA ASP A 757 26.83 3.56 -59.58
C ASP A 757 26.35 3.40 -61.04
N LEU A 758 27.19 3.85 -61.97
CA LEU A 758 26.90 3.89 -63.41
C LEU A 758 27.78 2.88 -64.19
N SER A 759 28.37 1.90 -63.50
CA SER A 759 29.47 1.06 -64.03
C SER A 759 29.06 -0.09 -64.95
N HIS A 760 27.76 -0.34 -65.14
CA HIS A 760 27.30 -1.49 -65.93
C HIS A 760 26.94 -1.11 -67.38
N THR A 761 27.66 -1.69 -68.34
CA THR A 761 27.28 -1.74 -69.77
C THR A 761 27.14 -3.19 -70.19
N ALA A 762 25.98 -3.80 -70.00
CA ALA A 762 25.66 -5.09 -70.58
C ALA A 762 24.68 -4.87 -71.76
N ARG A 763 25.04 -5.38 -72.94
CA ARG A 763 24.17 -5.47 -74.14
C ARG A 763 23.71 -4.15 -74.80
N GLY A 764 24.54 -3.10 -74.78
CA GLY A 764 24.32 -1.91 -75.62
C GLY A 764 23.26 -0.91 -75.11
N HIS A 765 22.78 -1.09 -73.88
CA HIS A 765 22.01 -0.10 -73.13
C HIS A 765 22.87 0.46 -71.98
N GLU A 766 22.68 1.74 -71.65
CA GLU A 766 23.33 2.35 -70.48
C GLU A 766 22.53 1.98 -69.21
N HIS A 767 23.18 1.34 -68.21
CA HIS A 767 22.56 0.94 -66.94
C HIS A 767 23.10 1.77 -65.76
N GLY A 768 22.29 1.91 -64.72
CA GLY A 768 22.65 2.58 -63.47
C GLY A 768 21.97 1.98 -62.24
N SER A 769 22.61 2.12 -61.09
CA SER A 769 22.01 1.88 -59.79
C SER A 769 22.18 3.08 -58.87
N VAL A 770 21.16 3.34 -58.05
CA VAL A 770 21.11 4.43 -57.09
C VAL A 770 20.81 3.83 -55.72
N SER A 771 21.72 4.02 -54.77
CA SER A 771 21.51 3.66 -53.38
C SER A 771 21.13 4.89 -52.57
N VAL A 772 20.11 4.75 -51.72
CA VAL A 772 19.55 5.84 -50.92
C VAL A 772 19.37 5.44 -49.47
N LYS A 773 19.52 6.41 -48.58
CA LYS A 773 19.30 6.29 -47.15
C LYS A 773 18.06 7.07 -46.73
N MET A 774 17.25 6.45 -45.87
CA MET A 774 16.09 7.10 -45.27
C MET A 774 16.31 7.24 -43.77
N GLY A 775 16.02 8.43 -43.25
CA GLY A 775 15.87 8.64 -41.81
C GLY A 775 14.47 8.23 -41.41
N VAL A 776 14.34 7.22 -40.54
CA VAL A 776 13.07 6.93 -39.88
C VAL A 776 13.01 7.83 -38.65
N GLU A 777 12.21 8.91 -38.69
CA GLU A 777 11.79 9.55 -37.43
C GLU A 777 10.87 8.55 -36.72
N SER A 778 11.38 7.89 -35.69
CA SER A 778 10.55 7.11 -34.78
C SER A 778 9.63 8.06 -34.03
N ILE A 779 8.32 7.82 -34.10
CA ILE A 779 7.32 8.41 -33.19
C ILE A 779 7.53 7.86 -31.78
#